data_AF-A0A975JXB6-F1
#
_entry.id   AF-A0A975JXB6-F1
#
_cell.length_a   1.000
_cell.length_b   1.000
_cell.length_c   1.000
_cell.angle_alpha   90.00
_cell.angle_beta   90.00
_cell.angle_gamma   90.00
#
_symmetry.space_group_name_H-M   'P 1'
#
loop_
_entity.id
_entity.type
_entity.pdbx_description
1 polymer ?
#
loop_
_entity_poly.entity_id
_entity_poly.type
_entity_poly.pdbx_seq_one_letter_code
_entity_poly.pdbx_strand_id
1 'polypeptide(L)'
;MSFLVVQPEVVTAAAANLSGIRSALSEAAAAASAPTTGLAAAAADEVSAAVAQLFGAYGQEFQALNVRAAAFHAEFVSLIEGGAAAYASAEASSASPLGQLLGAVNAPAQSLLGRPLIGNGADGTAASPNGGDGGILFGNGGNGFTQTADGVAGGSGGSAGLIGNGGNGGGGGGGGGVGGAGGIGGAGGLLYGSGGNGGSGGVGVGGTGAGGAGGSSVLFGNGGNGGSGPSGGTAGRAGLFVGNGGDAGVGSGLAGASGGVFGDGGNGGSSDTAAGGNGGNAFFGNGGDGGSSLAGAGGAGGSAMIGNGGDGGAAGGAASAAGGKGGSAGIYGDGGAGGAGGAGAEVPVAGFEVGLAGGFGGAGGSAGLFGGNGGSGGDGGDGGSTTFPLIAGGNGGNGGAGGTASLFGNGGAGGNAGAGGTGGDGPTGTGGVGGAAGNGGSAGLLFGDGGAGGTGGAGGTGGDLGKGGAGGTAGNGGNAGVVFGNGGDGGDGGAGGPRGSIGASGGDGANGGNGGNATLFGTGGAAGAGGAGGEPGAGSPGGPGNPGTNGLFGTGGALGAAAVAPSAASTETVLGPYENLITNTVTNLQDIGDTWLANPSPFLGQFVANQFGYGSLTFDALLSATRDFTIGLAGIPPSLLSGDVLSALVGLFVSGIDASDLSNIMLLGTVGDLLPIGTIPGDISQNFTNLVRTVLDTSISFTLDTTTLDGVATVGLPLAITLNAVGSPITTALATADSATAIVTALQAGNLEAAATALIGAPANIANGFLNGEATLPLALPLSQTAGVPVALDIPVGGILSPLRPLVANVDAPGIGPVSITLEGTPGGGIIPALVNFAPAQLAAAIA
;
A
#
# COMPACT_ATOMS: atom_id res chain seq x y z
N MET A 1 26.35 -31.71 7.07
CA MET A 1 26.81 -31.36 5.70
C MET A 1 26.34 -29.94 5.46
N SER A 2 27.22 -28.93 5.55
CA SER A 2 26.86 -27.53 5.27
C SER A 2 26.69 -27.37 3.76
N PHE A 3 25.54 -26.85 3.31
CA PHE A 3 25.30 -26.54 1.91
C PHE A 3 26.11 -25.31 1.53
N LEU A 4 27.08 -25.50 0.64
CA LEU A 4 27.93 -24.46 0.08
C LEU A 4 27.23 -23.96 -1.20
N VAL A 5 26.77 -22.70 -1.20
CA VAL A 5 26.07 -22.09 -2.35
C VAL A 5 27.07 -21.27 -3.15
N VAL A 6 27.38 -21.71 -4.36
CA VAL A 6 28.13 -20.95 -5.38
C VAL A 6 27.20 -20.85 -6.59
N GLN A 7 27.11 -19.68 -7.24
CA GLN A 7 26.39 -19.52 -8.51
C GLN A 7 27.41 -19.65 -9.67
N PRO A 8 27.49 -20.79 -10.37
CA PRO A 8 28.48 -20.99 -11.43
C PRO A 8 28.35 -19.97 -12.58
N GLU A 9 27.14 -19.48 -12.85
CA GLU A 9 26.86 -18.53 -13.93
C GLU A 9 27.57 -17.18 -13.72
N VAL A 10 27.61 -16.69 -12.47
CA VAL A 10 28.26 -15.41 -12.13
C VAL A 10 29.78 -15.52 -12.28
N VAL A 11 30.35 -16.66 -11.89
CA VAL A 11 31.79 -16.93 -11.99
C VAL A 11 32.25 -17.07 -13.44
N THR A 12 31.42 -17.71 -14.28
CA THR A 12 31.70 -17.86 -15.72
C THR A 12 31.60 -16.52 -16.47
N ALA A 13 30.63 -15.67 -16.12
CA ALA A 13 30.52 -14.31 -16.64
C ALA A 13 31.71 -13.43 -16.23
N ALA A 14 32.18 -13.56 -14.98
CA ALA A 14 33.36 -12.86 -14.50
C ALA A 14 34.65 -13.28 -15.25
N ALA A 15 34.83 -14.58 -15.53
CA ALA A 15 35.94 -15.09 -16.32
C ALA A 15 35.95 -14.52 -17.76
N ALA A 16 34.78 -14.45 -18.40
CA ALA A 16 34.62 -13.85 -19.73
C ALA A 16 34.98 -12.34 -19.73
N ASN A 17 34.53 -11.60 -18.72
CA ASN A 17 34.88 -10.19 -18.55
C ASN A 17 36.38 -9.99 -18.32
N LEU A 18 37.01 -10.82 -17.49
CA LEU A 18 38.46 -10.80 -17.26
C LEU A 18 39.25 -11.12 -18.54
N SER A 19 38.75 -12.01 -19.38
CA SER A 19 39.33 -12.30 -20.70
C SER A 19 39.21 -11.10 -21.65
N GLY A 20 38.07 -10.40 -21.65
CA GLY A 20 37.86 -9.16 -22.40
C GLY A 20 38.81 -8.04 -21.97
N ILE A 21 38.97 -7.83 -20.65
CA ILE A 21 39.93 -6.86 -20.08
C ILE A 21 41.36 -7.20 -20.53
N ARG A 22 41.75 -8.48 -20.51
CA ARG A 22 43.06 -8.93 -21.01
C ARG A 22 43.25 -8.60 -22.48
N SER A 23 42.25 -8.86 -23.33
CA SER A 23 42.33 -8.55 -24.77
C SER A 23 42.56 -7.06 -24.99
N ALA A 24 41.79 -6.20 -24.31
CA ALA A 24 41.94 -4.76 -24.40
C ALA A 24 43.31 -4.26 -23.91
N LEU A 25 43.81 -4.80 -22.80
CA LEU A 25 45.14 -4.47 -22.27
C LEU A 25 46.26 -4.93 -23.20
N SER A 26 46.15 -6.10 -23.80
CA SER A 26 47.14 -6.62 -24.76
C SER A 26 47.16 -5.80 -26.05
N GLU A 27 46.00 -5.37 -26.53
CA GLU A 27 45.88 -4.50 -27.71
C GLU A 27 46.45 -3.10 -27.43
N ALA A 28 46.13 -2.53 -26.26
CA ALA A 28 46.69 -1.25 -25.82
C ALA A 28 48.21 -1.31 -25.63
N ALA A 29 48.74 -2.38 -25.02
CA ALA A 29 50.18 -2.60 -24.86
C ALA A 29 50.89 -2.76 -26.21
N ALA A 30 50.26 -3.46 -27.17
CA ALA A 30 50.79 -3.61 -28.52
C ALA A 30 50.79 -2.28 -29.28
N ALA A 31 49.71 -1.50 -29.21
CA ALA A 31 49.60 -0.19 -29.83
C ALA A 31 50.62 0.82 -29.25
N ALA A 32 50.89 0.75 -27.95
CA ALA A 32 51.86 1.60 -27.26
C ALA A 32 53.32 1.19 -27.51
N SER A 33 53.58 0.00 -28.05
CA SER A 33 54.95 -0.54 -28.22
C SER A 33 55.81 0.36 -29.10
N ALA A 34 55.40 0.61 -30.35
CA ALA A 34 56.16 1.44 -31.29
C ALA A 34 56.47 2.87 -30.79
N PRO A 35 55.50 3.65 -30.26
CA PRO A 35 55.77 5.01 -29.79
C PRO A 35 56.59 5.08 -28.48
N THR A 36 56.61 4.02 -27.66
CA THR A 36 57.35 4.00 -26.38
C THR A 36 58.76 3.46 -26.51
N THR A 37 59.01 2.55 -27.46
CA THR A 37 60.35 2.02 -27.73
C THR A 37 61.10 2.75 -28.83
N GLY A 38 60.39 3.52 -29.67
CA GLY A 38 60.91 4.20 -30.85
C GLY A 38 61.09 5.72 -30.69
N LEU A 39 61.29 6.22 -29.47
CA LEU A 39 61.46 7.66 -29.21
C LEU A 39 62.69 8.20 -29.93
N ALA A 40 62.49 9.19 -30.80
CA ALA A 40 63.57 9.92 -31.43
C ALA A 40 64.16 10.96 -30.47
N ALA A 41 65.47 11.19 -30.54
CA ALA A 41 66.11 12.28 -29.80
C ALA A 41 65.54 13.63 -30.25
N ALA A 42 65.17 14.50 -29.29
CA ALA A 42 64.56 15.80 -29.58
C ALA A 42 65.51 16.79 -30.28
N ALA A 43 66.82 16.60 -30.09
CA ALA A 43 67.90 17.31 -30.77
C ALA A 43 69.12 16.40 -30.91
N ALA A 44 70.14 16.86 -31.67
CA ALA A 44 71.34 16.08 -31.98
C ALA A 44 72.36 16.00 -30.83
N ASP A 45 72.02 16.47 -29.64
CA ASP A 45 72.88 16.43 -28.47
C ASP A 45 72.82 15.08 -27.73
N GLU A 46 73.88 14.78 -26.99
CA GLU A 46 74.05 13.52 -26.27
C GLU A 46 73.05 13.35 -25.12
N VAL A 47 72.54 14.44 -24.54
CA VAL A 47 71.53 14.38 -23.48
C VAL A 47 70.19 13.94 -24.07
N SER A 48 69.77 14.53 -25.19
CA SER A 48 68.58 14.10 -25.92
C SER A 48 68.67 12.65 -26.41
N ALA A 49 69.84 12.19 -26.85
CA ALA A 49 70.08 10.80 -27.24
C ALA A 49 70.02 9.83 -26.04
N ALA A 50 70.65 10.17 -24.91
CA ALA A 50 70.64 9.36 -23.70
C ALA A 50 69.23 9.27 -23.08
N VAL A 51 68.46 10.36 -23.11
CA VAL A 51 67.07 10.39 -22.63
C VAL A 51 66.17 9.54 -23.53
N ALA A 52 66.29 9.65 -24.85
CA ALA A 52 65.56 8.78 -25.79
C ALA A 52 65.89 7.29 -25.58
N GLN A 53 67.15 6.96 -25.33
CA GLN A 53 67.59 5.59 -25.03
C GLN A 53 67.06 5.06 -23.70
N LEU A 54 67.03 5.89 -22.65
CA LEU A 54 66.45 5.53 -21.34
C LEU A 54 64.96 5.22 -21.46
N PHE A 55 64.19 6.09 -22.13
CA PHE A 55 62.77 5.86 -22.36
C PHE A 55 62.52 4.64 -23.26
N GLY A 56 63.36 4.41 -24.27
CA GLY A 56 63.30 3.22 -25.11
C GLY A 56 63.56 1.92 -24.33
N ALA A 57 64.54 1.91 -23.42
CA ALA A 57 64.83 0.76 -22.56
C ALA A 57 63.69 0.49 -21.57
N TYR A 58 63.14 1.53 -20.94
CA TYR A 58 61.99 1.42 -20.05
C TYR A 58 60.74 0.89 -20.78
N GLY A 59 60.54 1.32 -22.03
CA GLY A 59 59.49 0.79 -22.91
C GLY A 59 59.63 -0.72 -23.14
N GLN A 60 60.85 -1.24 -23.32
CA GLN A 60 61.07 -2.68 -23.49
C GLN A 60 60.83 -3.49 -22.20
N GLU A 61 61.23 -2.97 -21.04
CA GLU A 61 60.97 -3.60 -19.75
C GLU A 61 59.47 -3.67 -19.43
N PHE A 62 58.73 -2.59 -19.74
CA PHE A 62 57.27 -2.56 -19.63
C PHE A 62 56.60 -3.63 -20.51
N GLN A 63 57.08 -3.83 -21.74
CA GLN A 63 56.58 -4.89 -22.61
C GLN A 63 56.87 -6.30 -22.05
N ALA A 64 58.06 -6.53 -21.49
CA ALA A 64 58.41 -7.82 -20.87
C ALA A 64 57.56 -8.13 -19.63
N LEU A 65 57.22 -7.11 -18.83
CA LEU A 65 56.33 -7.26 -17.68
C LEU A 65 54.90 -7.58 -18.12
N ASN A 66 54.39 -6.91 -19.15
CA ASN A 66 53.05 -7.16 -19.69
C ASN A 66 52.89 -8.59 -20.22
N VAL A 67 53.92 -9.18 -20.82
CA VAL A 67 53.92 -10.59 -21.23
C VAL A 67 53.80 -11.54 -20.03
N ARG A 68 54.49 -11.26 -18.92
CA ARG A 68 54.42 -12.07 -17.69
C ARG A 68 53.07 -11.93 -16.98
N ALA A 69 52.54 -10.71 -16.89
CA ALA A 69 51.22 -10.45 -16.33
C ALA A 69 50.10 -11.11 -17.16
N ALA A 70 50.23 -11.11 -18.50
CA ALA A 70 49.29 -11.78 -19.39
C ALA A 70 49.29 -13.31 -19.22
N ALA A 71 50.44 -13.92 -18.90
CA ALA A 71 50.54 -15.35 -18.62
C ALA A 71 49.87 -15.72 -17.29
N PHE A 72 50.14 -14.96 -16.22
CA PHE A 72 49.47 -15.13 -14.91
C PHE A 72 47.95 -14.98 -15.04
N HIS A 73 47.49 -13.94 -15.74
CA HIS A 73 46.06 -13.70 -15.94
C HIS A 73 45.39 -14.82 -16.74
N ALA A 74 46.09 -15.42 -17.70
CA ALA A 74 45.60 -16.58 -18.45
C ALA A 74 45.36 -17.78 -17.54
N GLU A 75 46.31 -18.06 -16.64
CA GLU A 75 46.25 -19.17 -15.70
C GLU A 75 45.17 -18.93 -14.63
N PHE A 76 45.03 -17.68 -14.16
CA PHE A 76 43.99 -17.27 -13.22
C PHE A 76 42.57 -17.46 -13.81
N VAL A 77 42.33 -17.00 -15.05
CA VAL A 77 41.04 -17.19 -15.73
C VAL A 77 40.77 -18.68 -15.96
N SER A 78 41.79 -19.46 -16.39
CA SER A 78 41.65 -20.91 -16.58
C SER A 78 41.32 -21.65 -15.28
N LEU A 79 41.86 -21.21 -14.14
CA LEU A 79 41.57 -21.79 -12.83
C LEU A 79 40.15 -21.45 -12.35
N ILE A 80 39.68 -20.22 -12.62
CA ILE A 80 38.30 -19.79 -12.33
C ILE A 80 37.29 -20.59 -13.18
N GLU A 81 37.55 -20.76 -14.48
CA GLU A 81 36.71 -21.58 -15.37
C GLU A 81 36.71 -23.05 -14.95
N GLY A 82 37.87 -23.59 -14.58
CA GLY A 82 38.00 -24.95 -14.04
C GLY A 82 37.25 -25.14 -12.72
N GLY A 83 37.27 -24.13 -11.83
CA GLY A 83 36.51 -24.10 -10.60
C GLY A 83 35.00 -24.06 -10.84
N ALA A 84 34.52 -23.17 -11.71
CA ALA A 84 33.11 -23.09 -12.09
C ALA A 84 32.60 -24.41 -12.69
N ALA A 85 33.39 -25.05 -13.56
CA ALA A 85 33.06 -26.35 -14.14
C ALA A 85 33.04 -27.48 -13.11
N ALA A 86 33.95 -27.45 -12.11
CA ALA A 86 33.95 -28.40 -11.01
C ALA A 86 32.72 -28.26 -10.10
N TYR A 87 32.26 -27.04 -9.82
CA TYR A 87 31.03 -26.81 -9.06
C TYR A 87 29.78 -27.20 -9.86
N ALA A 88 29.68 -26.81 -11.12
CA ALA A 88 28.56 -27.20 -11.99
C ALA A 88 28.48 -28.73 -12.17
N SER A 89 29.62 -29.41 -12.30
CA SER A 89 29.66 -30.88 -12.37
C SER A 89 29.37 -31.55 -11.03
N ALA A 90 29.75 -30.95 -9.90
CA ALA A 90 29.37 -31.43 -8.56
C ALA A 90 27.86 -31.28 -8.31
N GLU A 91 27.24 -30.19 -8.75
CA GLU A 91 25.78 -30.00 -8.72
C GLU A 91 25.06 -31.01 -9.62
N ALA A 92 25.52 -31.19 -10.86
CA ALA A 92 24.96 -32.18 -11.78
C ALA A 92 25.13 -33.62 -11.25
N SER A 93 26.26 -33.94 -10.62
CA SER A 93 26.51 -35.24 -10.00
C SER A 93 25.67 -35.45 -8.74
N SER A 94 25.43 -34.41 -7.95
CA SER A 94 24.58 -34.45 -6.75
C SER A 94 23.09 -34.53 -7.10
N ALA A 95 22.67 -33.96 -8.23
CA ALA A 95 21.32 -34.05 -8.77
C ALA A 95 21.04 -35.41 -9.46
N SER A 96 22.07 -36.10 -9.95
CA SER A 96 21.94 -37.34 -10.73
C SER A 96 21.19 -38.47 -10.00
N PRO A 97 21.45 -38.79 -8.71
CA PRO A 97 20.67 -39.79 -7.97
C PRO A 97 19.20 -39.40 -7.79
N LEU A 98 18.93 -38.11 -7.58
CA LEU A 98 17.57 -37.58 -7.45
C LEU A 98 16.82 -37.67 -8.79
N GLY A 99 17.50 -37.34 -9.90
CA GLY A 99 16.96 -37.45 -11.25
C GLY A 99 16.63 -38.89 -11.65
N GLN A 100 17.44 -39.87 -11.23
CA GLN A 100 17.15 -41.29 -11.44
C GLN A 100 15.93 -41.76 -10.64
N LEU A 101 15.79 -41.31 -9.39
CA LEU A 101 14.63 -41.61 -8.55
C LEU A 101 13.35 -40.96 -9.11
N LEU A 102 13.42 -39.69 -9.50
CA LEU A 102 12.33 -38.97 -10.19
C LEU A 102 11.93 -39.69 -11.48
N GLY A 103 12.90 -40.14 -12.28
CA GLY A 103 12.67 -40.95 -13.47
C GLY A 103 11.95 -42.27 -13.15
N ALA A 104 12.36 -42.97 -12.09
CA ALA A 104 11.72 -44.23 -11.66
C ALA A 104 10.28 -44.02 -11.13
N VAL A 105 10.06 -42.93 -10.38
CA VAL A 105 8.72 -42.54 -9.89
C VAL A 105 7.81 -42.10 -11.04
N ASN A 106 8.36 -41.41 -12.04
CA ASN A 106 7.61 -40.92 -13.19
C ASN A 106 7.38 -41.98 -14.26
N ALA A 107 8.23 -43.00 -14.39
CA ALA A 107 8.15 -43.98 -15.47
C ALA A 107 6.78 -44.66 -15.62
N PRO A 108 6.10 -45.10 -14.53
CA PRO A 108 4.75 -45.63 -14.64
C PRO A 108 3.74 -44.60 -15.16
N ALA A 109 3.76 -43.37 -14.63
CA ALA A 109 2.84 -42.30 -15.04
C ALA A 109 3.10 -41.84 -16.49
N GLN A 110 4.37 -41.70 -16.88
CA GLN A 110 4.78 -41.36 -18.24
C GLN A 110 4.32 -42.43 -19.24
N SER A 111 4.35 -43.70 -18.86
CA SER A 111 3.90 -44.82 -19.70
C SER A 111 2.38 -44.93 -19.79
N LEU A 112 1.63 -44.66 -18.71
CA LEU A 112 0.18 -44.82 -18.68
C LEU A 112 -0.58 -43.58 -19.17
N LEU A 113 -0.05 -42.40 -18.85
CA LEU A 113 -0.76 -41.12 -18.98
C LEU A 113 0.00 -40.12 -19.86
N GLY A 114 1.18 -40.49 -20.37
CA GLY A 114 1.98 -39.63 -21.24
C GLY A 114 2.59 -38.41 -20.54
N ARG A 115 2.49 -38.33 -19.20
CA ARG A 115 2.89 -37.18 -18.38
C ARG A 115 3.57 -37.65 -17.09
N PRO A 116 4.54 -36.88 -16.55
CA PRO A 116 5.21 -37.24 -15.32
C PRO A 116 4.24 -37.14 -14.15
N LEU A 117 4.48 -37.91 -13.09
CA LEU A 117 3.70 -37.79 -11.86
C LEU A 117 4.13 -36.54 -11.08
N ILE A 118 5.43 -36.29 -11.01
CA ILE A 118 6.07 -35.18 -10.32
C ILE A 118 7.17 -34.59 -11.21
N GLY A 119 7.17 -33.28 -11.39
CA GLY A 119 8.20 -32.55 -12.13
C GLY A 119 7.62 -31.39 -12.93
N ASN A 120 8.43 -30.38 -13.17
CA ASN A 120 8.00 -29.26 -14.01
C ASN A 120 7.92 -29.69 -15.48
N GLY A 121 7.08 -28.99 -16.23
CA GLY A 121 7.05 -29.08 -17.67
C GLY A 121 8.34 -28.50 -18.28
N ALA A 122 8.76 -29.05 -19.41
CA ALA A 122 9.92 -28.53 -20.12
C ALA A 122 9.60 -27.17 -20.74
N ASP A 123 10.49 -26.19 -20.60
CA ASP A 123 10.33 -24.92 -21.29
C ASP A 123 10.43 -25.12 -22.82
N GLY A 124 9.67 -24.30 -23.54
CA GLY A 124 9.68 -24.25 -24.98
C GLY A 124 11.05 -23.85 -25.52
N THR A 125 11.36 -24.31 -26.72
CA THR A 125 12.59 -24.01 -27.45
C THR A 125 12.27 -23.46 -28.83
N ALA A 126 13.24 -22.86 -29.52
CA ALA A 126 13.05 -22.40 -30.89
C ALA A 126 12.51 -23.49 -31.85
N ALA A 127 12.86 -24.76 -31.61
CA ALA A 127 12.40 -25.91 -32.41
C ALA A 127 11.03 -26.46 -31.96
N SER A 128 10.68 -26.31 -30.67
CA SER A 128 9.40 -26.70 -30.09
C SER A 128 8.91 -25.59 -29.17
N PRO A 129 8.24 -24.56 -29.70
CA PRO A 129 8.04 -23.30 -28.97
C PRO A 129 7.15 -23.43 -27.74
N ASN A 130 6.24 -24.39 -27.69
CA ASN A 130 5.31 -24.52 -26.58
C ASN A 130 6.00 -25.15 -25.36
N GLY A 131 5.76 -24.59 -24.19
CA GLY A 131 6.10 -25.21 -22.92
C GLY A 131 5.29 -26.49 -22.70
N GLY A 132 5.94 -27.52 -22.18
CA GLY A 132 5.32 -28.77 -21.81
C GLY A 132 4.50 -28.65 -20.52
N ASP A 133 3.52 -29.52 -20.36
CA ASP A 133 2.73 -29.58 -19.13
C ASP A 133 3.57 -30.08 -17.93
N GLY A 134 3.28 -29.56 -16.74
CA GLY A 134 3.80 -30.04 -15.48
C GLY A 134 3.28 -31.43 -15.09
N GLY A 135 3.89 -32.02 -14.08
CA GLY A 135 3.51 -33.32 -13.52
C GLY A 135 2.08 -33.33 -12.98
N ILE A 136 1.46 -34.51 -12.96
CA ILE A 136 0.05 -34.70 -12.60
C ILE A 136 -0.22 -34.27 -11.15
N LEU A 137 0.67 -34.58 -10.21
CA LEU A 137 0.50 -34.23 -8.79
C LEU A 137 1.19 -32.93 -8.42
N PHE A 138 2.47 -32.81 -8.78
CA PHE A 138 3.30 -31.66 -8.45
C PHE A 138 4.13 -31.26 -9.65
N GLY A 139 4.08 -29.98 -10.01
CA GLY A 139 4.93 -29.43 -11.05
C GLY A 139 4.31 -28.22 -11.72
N ASN A 140 5.14 -27.22 -11.97
CA ASN A 140 4.76 -26.07 -12.76
C ASN A 140 4.73 -26.45 -14.25
N GLY A 141 3.93 -25.76 -15.04
CA GLY A 141 4.04 -25.83 -16.50
C GLY A 141 5.31 -25.16 -17.00
N GLY A 142 5.85 -25.64 -18.12
CA GLY A 142 6.99 -25.00 -18.78
C GLY A 142 6.60 -23.69 -19.45
N ASN A 143 7.50 -22.73 -19.48
CA ASN A 143 7.29 -21.47 -20.19
C ASN A 143 7.29 -21.68 -21.70
N GLY A 144 6.47 -20.94 -22.42
CA GLY A 144 6.53 -20.84 -23.88
C GLY A 144 7.75 -20.06 -24.34
N PHE A 145 8.29 -20.43 -25.49
CA PHE A 145 9.44 -19.79 -26.09
C PHE A 145 9.05 -18.45 -26.72
N THR A 146 9.83 -17.41 -26.42
CA THR A 146 9.71 -16.10 -27.06
C THR A 146 10.38 -16.14 -28.43
N GLN A 147 9.59 -15.94 -29.49
CA GLN A 147 10.08 -15.97 -30.85
C GLN A 147 10.89 -14.71 -31.18
N THR A 148 11.95 -14.86 -31.98
CA THR A 148 12.73 -13.74 -32.53
C THR A 148 12.55 -13.57 -34.02
N ALA A 149 11.86 -14.51 -34.68
CA ALA A 149 11.59 -14.48 -36.12
C ALA A 149 10.32 -13.69 -36.42
N ASP A 150 10.41 -12.78 -37.39
CA ASP A 150 9.32 -11.89 -37.82
C ASP A 150 8.00 -12.63 -38.05
N GLY A 151 6.92 -12.14 -37.44
CA GLY A 151 5.56 -12.64 -37.66
C GLY A 151 5.24 -13.99 -37.05
N VAL A 152 6.19 -14.65 -36.35
CA VAL A 152 5.94 -15.96 -35.75
C VAL A 152 5.34 -15.81 -34.35
N ALA A 153 4.26 -16.55 -34.08
CA ALA A 153 3.60 -16.52 -32.78
C ALA A 153 4.48 -17.13 -31.68
N GLY A 154 4.47 -16.50 -30.50
CA GLY A 154 5.11 -17.01 -29.29
C GLY A 154 4.53 -18.36 -28.87
N GLY A 155 5.35 -19.19 -28.25
CA GLY A 155 4.90 -20.50 -27.75
C GLY A 155 3.92 -20.38 -26.60
N SER A 156 2.94 -21.28 -26.49
CA SER A 156 2.07 -21.33 -25.31
C SER A 156 2.83 -21.82 -24.09
N GLY A 157 2.51 -21.30 -22.91
CA GLY A 157 2.92 -21.90 -21.64
C GLY A 157 2.19 -23.22 -21.38
N GLY A 158 2.87 -24.17 -20.75
CA GLY A 158 2.31 -25.45 -20.35
C GLY A 158 1.42 -25.34 -19.12
N SER A 159 0.47 -26.26 -18.95
CA SER A 159 -0.40 -26.26 -17.77
C SER A 159 0.20 -27.05 -16.62
N ALA A 160 -0.10 -26.66 -15.39
CA ALA A 160 0.20 -27.47 -14.21
C ALA A 160 -0.79 -28.64 -14.04
N GLY A 161 -0.48 -29.57 -13.11
CA GLY A 161 -1.35 -30.68 -12.74
C GLY A 161 -2.29 -30.34 -11.56
N LEU A 162 -2.13 -31.05 -10.44
CA LEU A 162 -2.90 -30.82 -9.22
C LEU A 162 -2.36 -29.62 -8.42
N ILE A 163 -1.03 -29.59 -8.20
CA ILE A 163 -0.33 -28.50 -7.50
C ILE A 163 0.81 -28.00 -8.40
N GLY A 164 0.83 -26.69 -8.66
CA GLY A 164 1.85 -26.02 -9.46
C GLY A 164 1.28 -24.85 -10.24
N ASN A 165 2.15 -23.94 -10.66
CA ASN A 165 1.76 -22.77 -11.44
C ASN A 165 1.80 -23.08 -12.94
N GLY A 166 0.91 -22.46 -13.70
CA GLY A 166 0.98 -22.51 -15.16
C GLY A 166 2.22 -21.81 -15.68
N GLY A 167 2.77 -22.30 -16.80
CA GLY A 167 3.90 -21.66 -17.47
C GLY A 167 3.49 -20.37 -18.17
N ASN A 168 4.39 -19.40 -18.28
CA ASN A 168 4.11 -18.17 -19.02
C ASN A 168 4.07 -18.43 -20.52
N GLY A 169 3.26 -17.69 -21.26
CA GLY A 169 3.30 -17.65 -22.72
C GLY A 169 4.53 -16.89 -23.23
N GLY A 170 5.13 -17.37 -24.32
CA GLY A 170 6.26 -16.72 -24.96
C GLY A 170 5.84 -15.49 -25.76
N GLY A 171 6.72 -14.51 -25.90
CA GLY A 171 6.47 -13.34 -26.75
C GLY A 171 6.43 -13.70 -28.24
N GLY A 172 5.61 -12.98 -29.02
CA GLY A 172 5.60 -13.07 -30.48
C GLY A 172 6.85 -12.42 -31.09
N GLY A 173 7.29 -12.93 -32.25
CA GLY A 173 8.47 -12.43 -32.94
C GLY A 173 8.22 -11.10 -33.63
N GLY A 174 9.16 -10.17 -33.46
CA GLY A 174 9.14 -8.82 -34.06
C GLY A 174 10.24 -8.62 -35.10
N GLY A 175 10.02 -7.71 -36.06
CA GLY A 175 10.98 -7.37 -37.12
C GLY A 175 10.39 -6.57 -38.29
N GLY A 176 10.96 -6.70 -39.48
CA GLY A 176 10.63 -5.89 -40.68
C GLY A 176 9.27 -6.16 -41.32
N GLY A 177 8.50 -7.15 -40.81
CA GLY A 177 7.13 -7.49 -41.20
C GLY A 177 6.09 -7.30 -40.09
N VAL A 178 4.88 -7.87 -40.24
CA VAL A 178 3.82 -7.84 -39.19
C VAL A 178 4.30 -8.58 -37.94
N GLY A 179 4.01 -8.05 -36.74
CA GLY A 179 4.38 -8.68 -35.48
C GLY A 179 3.62 -9.98 -35.21
N GLY A 180 4.30 -11.02 -34.71
CA GLY A 180 3.66 -12.28 -34.32
C GLY A 180 2.81 -12.16 -33.05
N ALA A 181 1.77 -12.97 -32.88
CA ALA A 181 0.98 -12.98 -31.65
C ALA A 181 1.78 -13.53 -30.45
N GLY A 182 1.47 -13.07 -29.25
CA GLY A 182 1.98 -13.67 -28.01
C GLY A 182 1.33 -15.01 -27.71
N GLY A 183 2.08 -15.91 -27.06
CA GLY A 183 1.59 -17.20 -26.63
C GLY A 183 0.65 -17.10 -25.43
N ILE A 184 -0.33 -18.01 -25.32
CA ILE A 184 -1.20 -18.08 -24.15
C ILE A 184 -0.43 -18.57 -22.92
N GLY A 185 -0.77 -18.06 -21.73
CA GLY A 185 -0.30 -18.59 -20.45
C GLY A 185 -0.98 -19.91 -20.10
N GLY A 186 -0.26 -20.80 -19.45
CA GLY A 186 -0.75 -22.10 -19.02
C GLY A 186 -1.67 -22.03 -17.80
N ALA A 187 -2.55 -23.02 -17.64
CA ALA A 187 -3.42 -23.07 -16.46
C ALA A 187 -2.63 -23.42 -15.19
N GLY A 188 -3.02 -22.82 -14.07
CA GLY A 188 -2.56 -23.20 -12.74
C GLY A 188 -3.13 -24.55 -12.30
N GLY A 189 -2.58 -25.10 -11.21
CA GLY A 189 -2.96 -26.40 -10.69
C GLY A 189 -4.42 -26.46 -10.27
N LEU A 190 -5.03 -27.65 -10.38
CA LEU A 190 -6.44 -27.86 -10.04
C LEU A 190 -6.75 -27.53 -8.56
N LEU A 191 -5.82 -27.83 -7.66
CA LEU A 191 -5.95 -27.53 -6.23
C LEU A 191 -5.26 -26.21 -5.89
N TYR A 192 -3.97 -26.10 -6.19
CA TYR A 192 -3.18 -24.93 -5.82
C TYR A 192 -2.21 -24.54 -6.94
N GLY A 193 -2.28 -23.29 -7.36
CA GLY A 193 -1.29 -22.67 -8.23
C GLY A 193 -1.89 -21.59 -9.10
N SER A 194 -1.09 -20.58 -9.41
CA SER A 194 -1.51 -19.47 -10.26
C SER A 194 -1.49 -19.86 -11.73
N GLY A 195 -2.36 -19.23 -12.52
CA GLY A 195 -2.21 -19.26 -13.97
C GLY A 195 -0.94 -18.54 -14.43
N GLY A 196 -0.37 -18.97 -15.55
CA GLY A 196 0.77 -18.30 -16.18
C GLY A 196 0.34 -17.05 -16.93
N ASN A 197 1.23 -16.07 -17.06
CA ASN A 197 0.93 -14.86 -17.82
C ASN A 197 0.91 -15.15 -19.32
N GLY A 198 0.10 -14.42 -20.08
CA GLY A 198 0.15 -14.42 -21.54
C GLY A 198 1.37 -13.67 -22.05
N GLY A 199 1.93 -14.13 -23.17
CA GLY A 199 3.06 -13.48 -23.84
C GLY A 199 2.65 -12.20 -24.54
N SER A 200 3.54 -11.22 -24.60
CA SER A 200 3.32 -10.00 -25.41
C SER A 200 3.34 -10.33 -26.90
N GLY A 201 2.57 -9.59 -27.71
CA GLY A 201 2.72 -9.65 -29.17
C GLY A 201 4.01 -8.98 -29.64
N GLY A 202 4.57 -9.47 -30.75
CA GLY A 202 5.80 -8.98 -31.35
C GLY A 202 5.64 -7.60 -31.98
N VAL A 203 6.71 -6.82 -32.06
CA VAL A 203 6.68 -5.48 -32.66
C VAL A 203 7.05 -5.55 -34.14
N GLY A 204 6.17 -5.08 -35.04
CA GLY A 204 6.36 -5.17 -36.49
C GLY A 204 6.02 -3.89 -37.27
N VAL A 205 6.36 -3.87 -38.56
CA VAL A 205 6.06 -2.77 -39.49
C VAL A 205 4.57 -2.79 -39.82
N GLY A 206 3.83 -1.78 -39.35
CA GLY A 206 2.38 -1.68 -39.46
C GLY A 206 1.59 -2.01 -38.19
N GLY A 207 2.28 -2.35 -37.08
CA GLY A 207 1.67 -2.57 -35.77
C GLY A 207 2.29 -3.73 -34.98
N THR A 208 1.95 -3.83 -33.69
CA THR A 208 2.34 -4.94 -32.82
C THR A 208 1.43 -6.17 -33.06
N GLY A 209 1.87 -7.37 -32.71
CA GLY A 209 1.04 -8.57 -32.73
C GLY A 209 0.06 -8.59 -31.55
N ALA A 210 -1.00 -9.40 -31.62
CA ALA A 210 -1.93 -9.55 -30.50
C ALA A 210 -1.24 -10.13 -29.26
N GLY A 211 -1.68 -9.74 -28.07
CA GLY A 211 -1.19 -10.32 -26.82
C GLY A 211 -1.81 -11.70 -26.57
N GLY A 212 -1.08 -12.58 -25.88
CA GLY A 212 -1.58 -13.88 -25.47
C GLY A 212 -2.52 -13.79 -24.27
N ALA A 213 -3.51 -14.68 -24.17
CA ALA A 213 -4.37 -14.76 -22.99
C ALA A 213 -3.58 -15.20 -21.74
N GLY A 214 -3.95 -14.69 -20.56
CA GLY A 214 -3.47 -15.20 -19.28
C GLY A 214 -4.12 -16.54 -18.92
N GLY A 215 -3.36 -17.39 -18.24
CA GLY A 215 -3.82 -18.68 -17.74
C GLY A 215 -4.76 -18.53 -16.55
N SER A 216 -5.71 -19.45 -16.40
CA SER A 216 -6.62 -19.45 -15.25
C SER A 216 -6.15 -20.38 -14.14
N SER A 217 -6.56 -20.10 -12.91
CA SER A 217 -6.49 -21.01 -11.76
C SER A 217 -7.90 -21.52 -11.39
N VAL A 218 -7.98 -22.53 -10.51
CA VAL A 218 -9.23 -23.27 -10.23
C VAL A 218 -9.73 -23.07 -8.80
N LEU A 219 -9.01 -23.58 -7.78
CA LEU A 219 -9.43 -23.48 -6.38
C LEU A 219 -8.66 -22.39 -5.61
N PHE A 220 -7.34 -22.47 -5.62
CA PHE A 220 -6.43 -21.52 -4.97
C PHE A 220 -5.36 -21.06 -5.96
N GLY A 221 -5.10 -19.76 -6.00
CA GLY A 221 -4.08 -19.13 -6.84
C GLY A 221 -4.63 -17.98 -7.66
N ASN A 222 -3.74 -17.14 -8.15
CA ASN A 222 -4.09 -15.97 -8.94
C ASN A 222 -4.40 -16.37 -10.40
N GLY A 223 -5.18 -15.55 -11.09
CA GLY A 223 -5.23 -15.56 -12.55
C GLY A 223 -3.94 -15.00 -13.13
N GLY A 224 -3.52 -15.51 -14.28
CA GLY A 224 -2.40 -14.94 -15.03
C GLY A 224 -2.83 -13.69 -15.79
N ASN A 225 -1.92 -12.73 -15.96
CA ASN A 225 -2.19 -11.51 -16.69
C ASN A 225 -2.24 -11.77 -18.21
N GLY A 226 -3.08 -11.05 -18.93
CA GLY A 226 -3.06 -11.03 -20.39
C GLY A 226 -1.81 -10.32 -20.92
N GLY A 227 -1.27 -10.82 -22.03
CA GLY A 227 -0.14 -10.21 -22.71
C GLY A 227 -0.54 -8.90 -23.42
N SER A 228 0.41 -7.98 -23.56
CA SER A 228 0.20 -6.71 -24.26
C SER A 228 0.25 -6.86 -25.79
N GLY A 229 -0.44 -5.98 -26.52
CA GLY A 229 -0.52 -5.94 -27.98
C GLY A 229 -1.69 -5.05 -28.44
N PRO A 230 -1.89 -4.75 -29.73
CA PRO A 230 -2.93 -3.80 -30.17
C PRO A 230 -4.35 -4.33 -29.96
N SER A 231 -4.52 -5.62 -29.69
CA SER A 231 -5.77 -6.23 -29.22
C SER A 231 -5.60 -6.89 -27.85
N GLY A 232 -4.42 -6.75 -27.23
CA GLY A 232 -3.95 -7.40 -26.00
C GLY A 232 -4.44 -8.84 -25.78
N GLY A 233 -4.30 -9.33 -24.56
CA GLY A 233 -4.74 -10.66 -24.14
C GLY A 233 -5.84 -10.59 -23.09
N THR A 234 -6.75 -11.57 -23.07
CA THR A 234 -7.73 -11.70 -21.98
C THR A 234 -7.04 -12.01 -20.66
N ALA A 235 -7.55 -11.46 -19.57
CA ALA A 235 -7.17 -11.83 -18.22
C ALA A 235 -7.47 -13.31 -17.90
N GLY A 236 -6.57 -13.93 -17.14
CA GLY A 236 -6.80 -15.24 -16.53
C GLY A 236 -7.70 -15.15 -15.31
N ARG A 237 -8.56 -16.14 -15.09
CA ARG A 237 -9.44 -16.18 -13.91
C ARG A 237 -8.68 -16.58 -12.66
N ALA A 238 -9.04 -15.96 -11.53
CA ALA A 238 -8.61 -16.37 -10.20
C ALA A 238 -9.19 -17.73 -9.78
N GLY A 239 -8.57 -18.32 -8.75
CA GLY A 239 -9.08 -19.47 -8.04
C GLY A 239 -10.35 -19.10 -7.27
N LEU A 240 -11.26 -20.06 -7.10
CA LEU A 240 -12.57 -19.82 -6.50
C LEU A 240 -12.48 -19.24 -5.08
N PHE A 241 -11.58 -19.76 -4.24
CA PHE A 241 -11.56 -19.42 -2.82
C PHE A 241 -10.57 -18.30 -2.51
N VAL A 242 -9.32 -18.44 -2.95
CA VAL A 242 -8.28 -17.43 -2.71
C VAL A 242 -7.50 -17.19 -3.99
N GLY A 243 -7.38 -15.92 -4.37
CA GLY A 243 -6.57 -15.50 -5.48
C GLY A 243 -7.09 -14.23 -6.15
N ASN A 244 -6.15 -13.44 -6.66
CA ASN A 244 -6.45 -12.23 -7.40
C ASN A 244 -6.80 -12.57 -8.86
N GLY A 245 -7.71 -11.79 -9.45
CA GLY A 245 -7.97 -11.86 -10.88
C GLY A 245 -6.76 -11.39 -11.68
N GLY A 246 -6.53 -11.98 -12.86
CA GLY A 246 -5.51 -11.48 -13.76
C GLY A 246 -5.90 -10.12 -14.36
N ASP A 247 -4.90 -9.32 -14.69
CA ASP A 247 -5.09 -8.09 -15.45
C ASP A 247 -5.31 -8.42 -16.92
N ALA A 248 -6.13 -7.63 -17.61
CA ALA A 248 -6.22 -7.72 -19.06
C ALA A 248 -5.02 -7.03 -19.72
N GLY A 249 -4.59 -7.56 -20.87
CA GLY A 249 -3.41 -7.07 -21.56
C GLY A 249 -3.61 -5.65 -22.10
N VAL A 250 -2.58 -4.82 -21.98
CA VAL A 250 -2.57 -3.46 -22.54
C VAL A 250 -2.78 -3.51 -24.06
N GLY A 251 -3.62 -2.60 -24.55
CA GLY A 251 -4.10 -2.46 -25.93
C GLY A 251 -5.40 -3.21 -26.22
N SER A 252 -5.89 -4.05 -25.31
CA SER A 252 -7.07 -4.88 -25.54
C SER A 252 -8.43 -4.19 -25.38
N GLY A 253 -8.55 -3.25 -24.45
CA GLY A 253 -9.87 -2.77 -24.00
C GLY A 253 -10.70 -3.87 -23.32
N LEU A 254 -10.10 -5.00 -22.96
CA LEU A 254 -10.78 -6.15 -22.35
C LEU A 254 -10.85 -5.99 -20.84
N ALA A 255 -11.88 -6.57 -20.24
CA ALA A 255 -12.06 -6.52 -18.79
C ALA A 255 -11.02 -7.37 -18.05
N GLY A 256 -10.59 -6.87 -16.89
CA GLY A 256 -9.83 -7.65 -15.91
C GLY A 256 -10.69 -8.77 -15.32
N ALA A 257 -10.05 -9.84 -14.86
CA ALA A 257 -10.78 -10.95 -14.26
C ALA A 257 -11.21 -10.61 -12.83
N SER A 258 -12.34 -11.17 -12.38
CA SER A 258 -12.73 -11.06 -10.97
C SER A 258 -11.79 -11.88 -10.08
N GLY A 259 -11.60 -11.41 -8.84
CA GLY A 259 -10.94 -12.17 -7.78
C GLY A 259 -11.76 -13.39 -7.36
N GLY A 260 -11.14 -14.26 -6.57
CA GLY A 260 -11.82 -15.32 -5.83
C GLY A 260 -12.71 -14.78 -4.73
N VAL A 261 -13.18 -15.65 -3.83
CA VAL A 261 -13.89 -15.19 -2.61
C VAL A 261 -12.99 -14.25 -1.82
N PHE A 262 -11.71 -14.60 -1.63
CA PHE A 262 -10.67 -13.75 -1.05
C PHE A 262 -9.62 -13.41 -2.11
N GLY A 263 -9.65 -12.19 -2.61
CA GLY A 263 -8.68 -11.69 -3.57
C GLY A 263 -9.22 -10.50 -4.34
N ASP A 264 -8.29 -9.74 -4.89
CA ASP A 264 -8.59 -8.52 -5.63
C ASP A 264 -9.05 -8.85 -7.06
N GLY A 265 -9.84 -7.95 -7.64
CA GLY A 265 -10.10 -7.96 -9.08
C GLY A 265 -8.86 -7.51 -9.85
N GLY A 266 -8.66 -8.08 -11.03
CA GLY A 266 -7.61 -7.63 -11.95
C GLY A 266 -8.03 -6.37 -12.70
N ASN A 267 -7.05 -5.61 -13.17
CA ASN A 267 -7.26 -4.36 -13.89
C ASN A 267 -7.75 -4.60 -15.32
N GLY A 268 -8.57 -3.69 -15.82
CA GLY A 268 -8.99 -3.64 -17.21
C GLY A 268 -7.86 -3.20 -18.13
N GLY A 269 -7.82 -3.77 -19.34
CA GLY A 269 -6.79 -3.47 -20.32
C GLY A 269 -7.02 -2.09 -20.94
N SER A 270 -5.99 -1.25 -20.97
CA SER A 270 -6.06 0.01 -21.72
C SER A 270 -6.20 -0.23 -23.22
N SER A 271 -6.70 0.73 -24.01
CA SER A 271 -6.81 0.58 -25.47
C SER A 271 -6.61 1.88 -26.25
N ASP A 272 -5.84 1.82 -27.33
CA ASP A 272 -5.69 2.96 -28.23
C ASP A 272 -6.85 3.09 -29.23
N THR A 273 -7.63 2.02 -29.44
CA THR A 273 -8.62 1.94 -30.53
C THR A 273 -10.04 1.60 -30.08
N ALA A 274 -10.20 1.14 -28.85
CA ALA A 274 -11.48 0.82 -28.23
C ALA A 274 -11.65 1.57 -26.89
N ALA A 275 -12.79 1.36 -26.24
CA ALA A 275 -12.95 1.75 -24.85
C ALA A 275 -11.96 0.99 -23.96
N GLY A 276 -11.60 1.59 -22.82
CA GLY A 276 -10.84 0.90 -21.80
C GLY A 276 -11.65 -0.25 -21.21
N GLY A 277 -10.96 -1.34 -20.86
CA GLY A 277 -11.61 -2.49 -20.25
C GLY A 277 -12.07 -2.21 -18.83
N ASN A 278 -13.16 -2.83 -18.38
CA ASN A 278 -13.57 -2.69 -16.99
C ASN A 278 -12.62 -3.44 -16.05
N GLY A 279 -12.45 -2.94 -14.83
CA GLY A 279 -11.79 -3.68 -13.76
C GLY A 279 -12.63 -4.87 -13.29
N GLY A 280 -11.95 -5.88 -12.75
CA GLY A 280 -12.54 -7.08 -12.20
C GLY A 280 -13.19 -6.83 -10.84
N ASN A 281 -14.26 -7.56 -10.53
CA ASN A 281 -14.93 -7.46 -9.23
C ASN A 281 -14.20 -8.27 -8.15
N ALA A 282 -14.46 -7.95 -6.88
CA ALA A 282 -14.01 -8.72 -5.72
C ALA A 282 -15.16 -8.98 -4.72
N PHE A 283 -15.05 -10.06 -3.95
CA PHE A 283 -15.98 -10.32 -2.84
C PHE A 283 -15.36 -9.87 -1.51
N PHE A 284 -14.24 -10.46 -1.10
CA PHE A 284 -13.33 -9.91 -0.08
C PHE A 284 -12.01 -9.51 -0.75
N GLY A 285 -11.69 -8.22 -0.76
CA GLY A 285 -10.59 -7.65 -1.53
C GLY A 285 -11.04 -6.42 -2.31
N ASN A 286 -10.13 -5.78 -3.02
CA ASN A 286 -10.41 -4.58 -3.78
C ASN A 286 -10.86 -4.91 -5.21
N GLY A 287 -11.74 -4.10 -5.79
CA GLY A 287 -12.01 -4.15 -7.22
C GLY A 287 -10.79 -3.70 -8.01
N GLY A 288 -10.62 -4.25 -9.21
CA GLY A 288 -9.56 -3.82 -10.12
C GLY A 288 -9.89 -2.48 -10.78
N ASP A 289 -8.89 -1.77 -11.25
CA ASP A 289 -9.07 -0.49 -11.92
C ASP A 289 -9.56 -0.69 -13.37
N GLY A 290 -10.27 0.30 -13.89
CA GLY A 290 -10.62 0.38 -15.30
C GLY A 290 -9.43 0.76 -16.17
N GLY A 291 -9.33 0.15 -17.34
CA GLY A 291 -8.34 0.48 -18.35
C GLY A 291 -8.57 1.88 -18.93
N SER A 292 -7.49 2.57 -19.28
CA SER A 292 -7.61 3.87 -19.97
C SER A 292 -7.79 3.68 -21.48
N SER A 293 -8.26 4.69 -22.20
CA SER A 293 -8.34 4.59 -23.66
C SER A 293 -8.03 5.87 -24.40
N LEU A 294 -7.32 5.78 -25.54
CA LEU A 294 -6.99 6.95 -26.36
C LEU A 294 -8.15 7.39 -27.27
N ALA A 295 -8.89 6.43 -27.83
CA ALA A 295 -9.96 6.66 -28.83
C ALA A 295 -11.38 6.34 -28.33
N GLY A 296 -11.53 5.89 -27.09
CA GLY A 296 -12.81 5.48 -26.50
C GLY A 296 -13.01 6.02 -25.10
N ALA A 297 -14.12 5.61 -24.47
CA ALA A 297 -14.39 5.90 -23.06
C ALA A 297 -13.50 5.05 -22.16
N GLY A 298 -13.09 5.61 -21.02
CA GLY A 298 -12.35 4.86 -20.02
C GLY A 298 -13.19 3.72 -19.43
N GLY A 299 -12.52 2.64 -19.03
CA GLY A 299 -13.17 1.48 -18.43
C GLY A 299 -13.69 1.77 -17.02
N ALA A 300 -14.79 1.16 -16.62
CA ALA A 300 -15.27 1.30 -15.25
C ALA A 300 -14.38 0.51 -14.27
N GLY A 301 -14.17 1.03 -13.07
CA GLY A 301 -13.57 0.29 -11.97
C GLY A 301 -14.44 -0.86 -11.48
N GLY A 302 -13.80 -1.92 -11.02
CA GLY A 302 -14.43 -3.11 -10.47
C GLY A 302 -15.07 -2.86 -9.12
N SER A 303 -16.19 -3.54 -8.84
CA SER A 303 -16.87 -3.39 -7.54
C SER A 303 -16.37 -4.41 -6.51
N ALA A 304 -16.43 -4.06 -5.23
CA ALA A 304 -16.07 -4.95 -4.12
C ALA A 304 -17.23 -5.10 -3.14
N MET A 305 -17.49 -6.30 -2.59
CA MET A 305 -18.45 -6.45 -1.49
C MET A 305 -17.87 -6.00 -0.15
N ILE A 306 -16.65 -6.43 0.17
CA ILE A 306 -15.88 -6.02 1.34
C ILE A 306 -14.46 -5.70 0.89
N GLY A 307 -14.12 -4.42 0.87
CA GLY A 307 -12.92 -3.86 0.26
C GLY A 307 -13.28 -2.67 -0.63
N ASN A 308 -12.27 -2.02 -1.17
CA ASN A 308 -12.45 -0.79 -1.94
C ASN A 308 -12.87 -1.10 -3.37
N GLY A 309 -13.70 -0.25 -3.97
CA GLY A 309 -13.93 -0.27 -5.42
C GLY A 309 -12.68 0.20 -6.16
N GLY A 310 -12.47 -0.33 -7.38
CA GLY A 310 -11.36 0.10 -8.23
C GLY A 310 -11.65 1.44 -8.91
N ASP A 311 -10.62 2.13 -9.36
CA ASP A 311 -10.75 3.43 -10.02
C ASP A 311 -11.24 3.27 -11.46
N GLY A 312 -11.90 4.29 -11.99
CA GLY A 312 -12.28 4.38 -13.39
C GLY A 312 -11.09 4.77 -14.27
N GLY A 313 -10.97 4.15 -15.44
CA GLY A 313 -9.93 4.49 -16.40
C GLY A 313 -10.15 5.86 -17.05
N ALA A 314 -9.08 6.52 -17.48
CA ALA A 314 -9.16 7.78 -18.19
C ALA A 314 -9.55 7.59 -19.66
N ALA A 315 -10.26 8.56 -20.23
CA ALA A 315 -10.49 8.67 -21.66
C ALA A 315 -9.48 9.63 -22.32
N GLY A 316 -9.24 9.42 -23.60
CA GLY A 316 -8.24 10.11 -24.38
C GLY A 316 -8.84 11.09 -25.38
N GLY A 317 -7.97 11.95 -25.92
CA GLY A 317 -8.39 13.15 -26.62
C GLY A 317 -9.04 12.95 -27.99
N ALA A 318 -8.99 11.75 -28.58
CA ALA A 318 -9.35 11.58 -29.99
C ALA A 318 -10.87 11.56 -30.25
N ALA A 319 -11.72 11.47 -29.23
CA ALA A 319 -13.15 11.20 -29.43
C ALA A 319 -14.13 11.88 -28.43
N SER A 320 -13.71 12.92 -27.70
CA SER A 320 -14.59 13.57 -26.70
C SER A 320 -15.16 12.58 -25.69
N ALA A 321 -14.40 11.53 -25.38
CA ALA A 321 -14.92 10.36 -24.71
C ALA A 321 -14.95 10.52 -23.19
N ALA A 322 -15.94 9.90 -22.54
CA ALA A 322 -16.10 10.02 -21.11
C ALA A 322 -15.11 9.13 -20.34
N GLY A 323 -14.63 9.61 -19.20
CA GLY A 323 -13.88 8.81 -18.25
C GLY A 323 -14.73 7.69 -17.65
N GLY A 324 -14.07 6.61 -17.25
CA GLY A 324 -14.69 5.47 -16.62
C GLY A 324 -15.24 5.81 -15.24
N LYS A 325 -16.33 5.17 -14.82
CA LYS A 325 -16.83 5.34 -13.44
C LYS A 325 -15.95 4.56 -12.45
N GLY A 326 -15.82 5.07 -11.23
CA GLY A 326 -15.25 4.31 -10.13
C GLY A 326 -16.15 3.14 -9.71
N GLY A 327 -15.53 2.07 -9.25
CA GLY A 327 -16.19 0.89 -8.70
C GLY A 327 -16.80 1.18 -7.33
N SER A 328 -17.93 0.53 -7.02
CA SER A 328 -18.58 0.73 -5.71
C SER A 328 -18.15 -0.34 -4.70
N ALA A 329 -18.17 0.03 -3.42
CA ALA A 329 -18.09 -0.90 -2.31
C ALA A 329 -19.51 -1.28 -1.83
N GLY A 330 -19.71 -2.54 -1.43
CA GLY A 330 -21.02 -3.08 -1.07
C GLY A 330 -21.37 -2.94 0.41
N ILE A 331 -20.66 -3.66 1.27
CA ILE A 331 -20.90 -3.75 2.72
C ILE A 331 -19.93 -2.84 3.47
N TYR A 332 -18.63 -2.90 3.14
CA TYR A 332 -17.59 -2.11 3.77
C TYR A 332 -16.48 -1.80 2.75
N GLY A 333 -15.93 -0.59 2.81
CA GLY A 333 -14.85 -0.13 1.93
C GLY A 333 -15.20 1.17 1.22
N ASP A 334 -14.18 1.80 0.65
CA ASP A 334 -14.30 3.05 -0.08
C ASP A 334 -14.76 2.79 -1.53
N GLY A 335 -15.48 3.73 -2.13
CA GLY A 335 -15.73 3.72 -3.56
C GLY A 335 -14.49 4.20 -4.33
N GLY A 336 -14.24 3.65 -5.51
CA GLY A 336 -13.13 4.08 -6.38
C GLY A 336 -13.39 5.43 -7.03
N ALA A 337 -12.34 6.14 -7.42
CA ALA A 337 -12.44 7.41 -8.13
C ALA A 337 -12.97 7.23 -9.56
N GLY A 338 -13.63 8.25 -10.11
CA GLY A 338 -13.95 8.32 -11.52
C GLY A 338 -12.73 8.73 -12.35
N GLY A 339 -12.61 8.18 -13.56
CA GLY A 339 -11.55 8.52 -14.50
C GLY A 339 -11.80 9.86 -15.19
N ALA A 340 -10.72 10.51 -15.65
CA ALA A 340 -10.81 11.77 -16.37
C ALA A 340 -11.43 11.59 -17.77
N GLY A 341 -12.19 12.58 -18.23
CA GLY A 341 -12.68 12.69 -19.59
C GLY A 341 -11.58 13.09 -20.57
N GLY A 342 -11.69 12.62 -21.82
CA GLY A 342 -10.71 12.94 -22.85
C GLY A 342 -10.82 14.38 -23.33
N ALA A 343 -9.70 15.02 -23.66
CA ALA A 343 -9.73 16.32 -24.33
C ALA A 343 -10.51 16.26 -25.67
N GLY A 344 -10.97 17.39 -26.17
CA GLY A 344 -11.62 17.48 -27.47
C GLY A 344 -10.59 17.43 -28.59
N ALA A 345 -10.80 16.51 -29.55
CA ALA A 345 -9.90 16.41 -30.71
C ALA A 345 -9.99 17.66 -31.60
N GLU A 346 -8.89 18.00 -32.25
CA GLU A 346 -8.84 19.01 -33.30
C GLU A 346 -8.89 18.30 -34.66
N VAL A 347 -10.06 18.36 -35.32
CA VAL A 347 -10.29 17.63 -36.58
C VAL A 347 -9.88 18.49 -37.77
N PRO A 348 -8.93 18.04 -38.61
CA PRO A 348 -8.52 18.79 -39.78
C PRO A 348 -9.62 18.76 -40.87
N VAL A 349 -10.09 19.94 -41.28
CA VAL A 349 -11.05 20.16 -42.36
C VAL A 349 -10.50 21.22 -43.32
N ALA A 350 -10.16 20.80 -44.55
CA ALA A 350 -9.73 21.70 -45.63
C ALA A 350 -8.58 22.68 -45.26
N GLY A 351 -7.62 22.25 -44.44
CA GLY A 351 -6.46 23.05 -44.03
C GLY A 351 -6.67 23.91 -42.79
N PHE A 352 -7.80 23.75 -42.11
CA PHE A 352 -8.11 24.33 -40.80
C PHE A 352 -8.49 23.23 -39.81
N GLU A 353 -8.61 23.56 -38.53
CA GLU A 353 -8.99 22.64 -37.45
C GLU A 353 -10.36 22.99 -36.90
N VAL A 354 -11.17 21.96 -36.67
CA VAL A 354 -12.42 22.04 -35.93
C VAL A 354 -12.28 21.29 -34.61
N GLY A 355 -12.18 22.03 -33.52
CA GLY A 355 -12.17 21.51 -32.17
C GLY A 355 -13.51 20.90 -31.75
N LEU A 356 -13.45 19.68 -31.22
CA LEU A 356 -14.59 18.97 -30.64
C LEU A 356 -14.73 19.31 -29.15
N ALA A 357 -15.87 18.97 -28.55
CA ALA A 357 -16.05 19.13 -27.11
C ALA A 357 -15.11 18.21 -26.32
N GLY A 358 -14.76 18.58 -25.09
CA GLY A 358 -14.13 17.69 -24.14
C GLY A 358 -15.11 16.64 -23.62
N GLY A 359 -14.58 15.49 -23.26
CA GLY A 359 -15.32 14.37 -22.69
C GLY A 359 -15.65 14.57 -21.22
N PHE A 360 -16.72 13.93 -20.76
CA PHE A 360 -17.16 14.01 -19.37
C PHE A 360 -16.23 13.22 -18.43
N GLY A 361 -16.00 13.73 -17.23
CA GLY A 361 -15.38 12.96 -16.15
C GLY A 361 -16.29 11.83 -15.67
N GLY A 362 -15.69 10.72 -15.25
CA GLY A 362 -16.39 9.58 -14.68
C GLY A 362 -16.93 9.89 -13.28
N ALA A 363 -18.07 9.31 -12.91
CA ALA A 363 -18.56 9.42 -11.53
C ALA A 363 -17.72 8.58 -10.57
N GLY A 364 -17.53 9.05 -9.35
CA GLY A 364 -16.95 8.26 -8.25
C GLY A 364 -17.88 7.14 -7.79
N GLY A 365 -17.30 6.06 -7.29
CA GLY A 365 -18.00 4.91 -6.75
C GLY A 365 -18.65 5.19 -5.41
N SER A 366 -19.75 4.49 -5.11
CA SER A 366 -20.38 4.60 -3.79
C SER A 366 -19.61 3.80 -2.74
N ALA A 367 -19.63 4.26 -1.49
CA ALA A 367 -19.03 3.55 -0.38
C ALA A 367 -19.88 2.37 0.11
N GLY A 368 -19.28 1.52 0.95
CA GLY A 368 -19.96 0.40 1.59
C GLY A 368 -21.07 0.83 2.57
N LEU A 369 -22.07 -0.04 2.73
CA LEU A 369 -23.22 0.19 3.60
C LEU A 369 -22.86 0.60 5.03
N PHE A 370 -21.91 -0.10 5.66
CA PHE A 370 -21.55 0.08 7.08
C PHE A 370 -20.26 0.87 7.31
N GLY A 371 -19.60 1.36 6.26
CA GLY A 371 -18.39 2.15 6.43
C GLY A 371 -17.55 2.23 5.17
N GLY A 372 -16.95 3.40 4.97
CA GLY A 372 -16.12 3.77 3.84
C GLY A 372 -16.54 5.13 3.27
N ASN A 373 -15.69 5.72 2.45
CA ASN A 373 -15.89 7.00 1.81
C ASN A 373 -16.31 6.82 0.35
N GLY A 374 -17.11 7.74 -0.18
CA GLY A 374 -17.40 7.78 -1.60
C GLY A 374 -16.16 8.17 -2.40
N GLY A 375 -15.98 7.60 -3.58
CA GLY A 375 -14.87 7.95 -4.47
C GLY A 375 -15.04 9.34 -5.07
N SER A 376 -13.95 10.02 -5.41
CA SER A 376 -14.03 11.30 -6.11
C SER A 376 -14.57 11.14 -7.54
N GLY A 377 -15.25 12.15 -8.05
CA GLY A 377 -15.54 12.25 -9.48
C GLY A 377 -14.28 12.57 -10.27
N GLY A 378 -14.20 12.08 -11.50
CA GLY A 378 -13.12 12.39 -12.44
C GLY A 378 -13.31 13.76 -13.09
N ASP A 379 -12.21 14.36 -13.53
CA ASP A 379 -12.24 15.66 -14.19
C ASP A 379 -12.80 15.55 -15.62
N GLY A 380 -13.48 16.60 -16.10
CA GLY A 380 -13.86 16.74 -17.49
C GLY A 380 -12.68 17.14 -18.37
N GLY A 381 -12.64 16.67 -19.62
CA GLY A 381 -11.59 17.04 -20.56
C GLY A 381 -11.77 18.44 -21.13
N ASP A 382 -10.69 19.10 -21.52
CA ASP A 382 -10.76 20.41 -22.19
C ASP A 382 -11.38 20.29 -23.59
N GLY A 383 -12.05 21.34 -24.08
CA GLY A 383 -12.54 21.42 -25.45
C GLY A 383 -11.42 21.73 -26.45
N GLY A 384 -11.49 21.16 -27.64
CA GLY A 384 -10.52 21.39 -28.70
C GLY A 384 -10.61 22.79 -29.29
N SER A 385 -9.49 23.34 -29.73
CA SER A 385 -9.46 24.65 -30.39
C SER A 385 -9.90 24.56 -31.85
N THR A 386 -10.46 25.66 -32.34
CA THR A 386 -10.89 25.80 -33.74
C THR A 386 -10.05 26.87 -34.43
N THR A 387 -9.55 26.55 -35.62
CA THR A 387 -8.94 27.52 -36.53
C THR A 387 -9.81 27.74 -37.78
N PHE A 388 -10.83 26.90 -38.00
CA PHE A 388 -11.78 27.07 -39.08
C PHE A 388 -12.62 28.34 -38.88
N PRO A 389 -12.69 29.25 -39.88
CA PRO A 389 -13.38 30.52 -39.70
C PRO A 389 -14.86 30.35 -39.33
N LEU A 390 -15.38 31.24 -38.49
CA LEU A 390 -16.81 31.34 -38.18
C LEU A 390 -17.38 30.14 -37.37
N ILE A 391 -16.52 29.26 -36.85
CA ILE A 391 -16.90 28.12 -35.98
C ILE A 391 -16.42 28.39 -34.55
N ALA A 392 -17.25 28.08 -33.57
CA ALA A 392 -16.92 28.24 -32.15
C ALA A 392 -16.02 27.11 -31.65
N GLY A 393 -15.18 27.41 -30.66
CA GLY A 393 -14.31 26.43 -30.02
C GLY A 393 -15.11 25.29 -29.38
N GLY A 394 -14.48 24.14 -29.20
CA GLY A 394 -15.07 23.00 -28.51
C GLY A 394 -15.42 23.35 -27.07
N ASN A 395 -16.58 22.92 -26.57
CA ASN A 395 -16.92 23.13 -25.15
C ASN A 395 -16.06 22.23 -24.26
N GLY A 396 -15.75 22.67 -23.05
CA GLY A 396 -15.16 21.82 -22.03
C GLY A 396 -16.12 20.72 -21.58
N GLY A 397 -15.56 19.58 -21.20
CA GLY A 397 -16.29 18.45 -20.64
C GLY A 397 -16.70 18.71 -19.19
N ASN A 398 -17.87 18.21 -18.81
CA ASN A 398 -18.33 18.29 -17.42
C ASN A 398 -17.52 17.36 -16.50
N GLY A 399 -17.29 17.79 -15.27
CA GLY A 399 -16.72 16.93 -14.22
C GLY A 399 -17.70 15.85 -13.75
N GLY A 400 -17.17 14.74 -13.26
CA GLY A 400 -17.95 13.63 -12.71
C GLY A 400 -18.46 13.92 -11.30
N ALA A 401 -19.62 13.38 -10.93
CA ALA A 401 -20.10 13.50 -9.55
C ALA A 401 -19.25 12.66 -8.58
N GLY A 402 -19.07 13.17 -7.35
CA GLY A 402 -18.50 12.39 -6.26
C GLY A 402 -19.45 11.29 -5.78
N GLY A 403 -18.87 10.17 -5.36
CA GLY A 403 -19.60 9.02 -4.83
C GLY A 403 -20.21 9.31 -3.47
N THR A 404 -21.35 8.69 -3.18
CA THR A 404 -22.02 8.83 -1.88
C THR A 404 -21.48 7.81 -0.87
N ALA A 405 -21.36 8.21 0.40
CA ALA A 405 -21.29 7.26 1.51
C ALA A 405 -22.68 6.78 1.95
N SER A 406 -22.75 5.68 2.70
CA SER A 406 -24.01 5.03 3.05
C SER A 406 -24.45 5.28 4.49
N LEU A 407 -24.12 4.43 5.48
CA LEU A 407 -24.47 4.69 6.88
C LEU A 407 -23.43 5.56 7.60
N PHE A 408 -22.15 5.30 7.32
CA PHE A 408 -21.00 5.98 7.89
C PHE A 408 -19.97 6.30 6.80
N GLY A 409 -19.26 7.41 6.96
CA GLY A 409 -18.14 7.82 6.11
C GLY A 409 -18.45 9.06 5.27
N ASN A 410 -17.44 9.57 4.57
CA ASN A 410 -17.51 10.84 3.89
C ASN A 410 -17.98 10.69 2.44
N GLY A 411 -18.65 11.70 1.91
CA GLY A 411 -18.93 11.78 0.48
C GLY A 411 -17.66 12.10 -0.31
N GLY A 412 -17.58 11.58 -1.53
CA GLY A 412 -16.47 11.87 -2.44
C GLY A 412 -16.57 13.28 -3.03
N ALA A 413 -15.44 13.91 -3.35
CA ALA A 413 -15.43 15.20 -4.03
C ALA A 413 -15.98 15.09 -5.46
N GLY A 414 -16.64 16.13 -5.97
CA GLY A 414 -16.99 16.25 -7.38
C GLY A 414 -15.75 16.58 -8.22
N GLY A 415 -15.69 16.05 -9.44
CA GLY A 415 -14.63 16.33 -10.39
C GLY A 415 -14.73 17.74 -10.97
N ASN A 416 -13.59 18.31 -11.31
CA ASN A 416 -13.52 19.61 -11.96
C ASN A 416 -13.98 19.48 -13.41
N ALA A 417 -14.41 20.59 -14.01
CA ALA A 417 -14.74 20.60 -15.43
C ALA A 417 -13.59 21.09 -16.30
N GLY A 418 -13.58 20.65 -17.55
CA GLY A 418 -12.61 21.08 -18.55
C GLY A 418 -12.90 22.48 -19.07
N ALA A 419 -11.86 23.17 -19.53
CA ALA A 419 -11.96 24.48 -20.17
C ALA A 419 -12.54 24.37 -21.59
N GLY A 420 -13.14 25.45 -22.08
CA GLY A 420 -13.52 25.58 -23.49
C GLY A 420 -12.32 25.86 -24.39
N GLY A 421 -12.34 25.33 -25.62
CA GLY A 421 -11.32 25.58 -26.64
C GLY A 421 -11.46 26.94 -27.32
N THR A 422 -10.44 27.35 -28.06
CA THR A 422 -10.45 28.66 -28.73
C THR A 422 -11.38 28.66 -29.96
N GLY A 423 -12.08 29.76 -30.19
CA GLY A 423 -12.91 29.97 -31.39
C GLY A 423 -12.07 30.28 -32.63
N GLY A 424 -12.58 29.92 -33.81
CA GLY A 424 -11.96 30.24 -35.08
C GLY A 424 -12.18 31.69 -35.49
N ASP A 425 -11.44 32.17 -36.48
CA ASP A 425 -11.52 33.59 -36.84
C ASP A 425 -12.88 33.96 -37.44
N GLY A 426 -13.49 35.04 -36.91
CA GLY A 426 -14.74 35.59 -37.43
C GLY A 426 -15.78 35.92 -36.36
N PRO A 427 -16.86 36.65 -36.71
CA PRO A 427 -17.81 37.20 -35.75
C PRO A 427 -18.65 36.16 -34.98
N THR A 428 -18.72 34.91 -35.45
CA THR A 428 -19.38 33.79 -34.76
C THR A 428 -18.40 32.77 -34.20
N GLY A 429 -17.10 32.97 -34.36
CA GLY A 429 -16.07 32.10 -33.79
C GLY A 429 -15.84 32.41 -32.32
N THR A 430 -16.86 32.17 -31.52
CA THR A 430 -16.79 32.37 -30.07
C THR A 430 -15.88 31.31 -29.44
N GLY A 431 -15.29 31.64 -28.30
CA GLY A 431 -14.64 30.62 -27.48
C GLY A 431 -15.65 29.56 -27.04
N GLY A 432 -15.17 28.33 -26.86
CA GLY A 432 -15.98 27.24 -26.32
C GLY A 432 -16.45 27.55 -24.90
N VAL A 433 -17.60 27.04 -24.51
CA VAL A 433 -18.10 27.19 -23.13
C VAL A 433 -17.34 26.24 -22.22
N GLY A 434 -16.93 26.68 -21.03
CA GLY A 434 -16.34 25.80 -20.02
C GLY A 434 -17.33 24.76 -19.51
N GLY A 435 -16.87 23.56 -19.16
CA GLY A 435 -17.75 22.49 -18.70
C GLY A 435 -18.36 22.77 -17.32
N ALA A 436 -19.48 22.12 -17.00
CA ALA A 436 -20.07 22.17 -15.66
C ALA A 436 -19.36 21.18 -14.72
N ALA A 437 -19.03 21.59 -13.50
CA ALA A 437 -18.34 20.71 -12.56
C ALA A 437 -19.26 19.68 -11.92
N GLY A 438 -18.66 18.62 -11.37
CA GLY A 438 -19.37 17.59 -10.64
C GLY A 438 -19.80 18.06 -9.25
N ASN A 439 -20.97 17.62 -8.79
CA ASN A 439 -21.36 17.82 -7.39
C ASN A 439 -20.58 16.86 -6.48
N GLY A 440 -20.32 17.30 -5.25
CA GLY A 440 -19.82 16.44 -4.18
C GLY A 440 -20.86 15.41 -3.74
N GLY A 441 -20.39 14.24 -3.36
CA GLY A 441 -21.19 13.15 -2.83
C GLY A 441 -21.71 13.46 -1.43
N SER A 442 -22.88 12.93 -1.10
CA SER A 442 -23.40 13.01 0.27
C SER A 442 -22.63 12.08 1.21
N ALA A 443 -22.49 12.50 2.46
CA ALA A 443 -21.93 11.70 3.54
C ALA A 443 -22.84 10.52 3.93
N GLY A 444 -22.32 9.67 4.82
CA GLY A 444 -23.09 8.62 5.46
C GLY A 444 -24.20 9.18 6.33
N LEU A 445 -25.33 8.49 6.38
CA LEU A 445 -26.56 8.91 7.05
C LEU A 445 -26.36 9.30 8.51
N LEU A 446 -25.47 8.65 9.27
CA LEU A 446 -25.28 8.92 10.69
C LEU A 446 -24.07 9.83 10.92
N PHE A 447 -22.91 9.44 10.40
CA PHE A 447 -21.65 10.17 10.57
C PHE A 447 -20.92 10.34 9.24
N GLY A 448 -20.36 11.53 9.05
CA GLY A 448 -19.42 11.83 7.97
C GLY A 448 -19.65 13.20 7.34
N ASP A 449 -18.63 13.68 6.66
CA ASP A 449 -18.61 14.96 5.96
C ASP A 449 -19.09 14.81 4.51
N GLY A 450 -19.80 15.81 4.01
CA GLY A 450 -20.15 15.87 2.60
C GLY A 450 -18.94 16.16 1.73
N GLY A 451 -18.91 15.61 0.51
CA GLY A 451 -17.82 15.87 -0.43
C GLY A 451 -17.87 17.30 -0.98
N ALA A 452 -16.73 17.89 -1.28
CA ALA A 452 -16.67 19.20 -1.93
C ALA A 452 -17.21 19.13 -3.39
N GLY A 453 -17.82 20.20 -3.88
CA GLY A 453 -18.15 20.37 -5.28
C GLY A 453 -16.93 20.72 -6.14
N GLY A 454 -16.91 20.27 -7.39
CA GLY A 454 -15.82 20.59 -8.32
C GLY A 454 -15.87 22.02 -8.83
N THR A 455 -14.74 22.51 -9.35
CA THR A 455 -14.63 23.84 -9.98
C THR A 455 -15.13 23.83 -11.42
N GLY A 456 -15.88 24.85 -11.81
CA GLY A 456 -16.37 25.04 -13.17
C GLY A 456 -15.26 25.36 -14.17
N GLY A 457 -15.40 24.90 -15.42
CA GLY A 457 -14.38 25.06 -16.44
C GLY A 457 -14.26 26.50 -16.93
N ALA A 458 -13.06 26.97 -17.26
CA ALA A 458 -12.92 28.29 -17.87
C ALA A 458 -13.52 28.32 -19.29
N GLY A 459 -14.09 29.45 -19.71
CA GLY A 459 -14.48 29.66 -21.10
C GLY A 459 -13.27 29.83 -22.01
N GLY A 460 -13.39 29.37 -23.25
CA GLY A 460 -12.33 29.48 -24.26
C GLY A 460 -12.17 30.89 -24.80
N THR A 461 -11.03 31.16 -25.44
CA THR A 461 -10.80 32.47 -26.07
C THR A 461 -11.65 32.60 -27.35
N GLY A 462 -12.22 33.77 -27.61
CA GLY A 462 -12.81 34.05 -28.93
C GLY A 462 -11.74 34.08 -30.03
N GLY A 463 -12.07 33.69 -31.26
CA GLY A 463 -11.24 33.99 -32.43
C GLY A 463 -11.23 35.50 -32.72
N ASP A 464 -10.48 35.98 -33.71
CA ASP A 464 -10.15 37.42 -33.83
C ASP A 464 -11.32 38.41 -33.71
N LEU A 465 -12.49 38.10 -34.29
CA LEU A 465 -13.72 38.90 -34.17
C LEU A 465 -14.75 38.32 -33.19
N GLY A 466 -14.47 37.14 -32.63
CA GLY A 466 -15.33 36.37 -31.76
C GLY A 466 -15.35 36.86 -30.32
N LYS A 467 -16.45 36.53 -29.62
CA LYS A 467 -16.57 36.75 -28.17
C LYS A 467 -15.86 35.63 -27.42
N GLY A 468 -15.41 35.91 -26.21
CA GLY A 468 -14.96 34.85 -25.30
C GLY A 468 -16.09 33.88 -24.96
N GLY A 469 -15.74 32.62 -24.69
CA GLY A 469 -16.68 31.60 -24.23
C GLY A 469 -17.13 31.85 -22.79
N ALA A 470 -18.34 31.44 -22.44
CA ALA A 470 -18.78 31.53 -21.05
C ALA A 470 -18.02 30.52 -20.17
N GLY A 471 -17.81 30.88 -18.90
CA GLY A 471 -17.35 29.93 -17.88
C GLY A 471 -18.41 28.87 -17.59
N GLY A 472 -17.98 27.74 -17.07
CA GLY A 472 -18.83 26.63 -16.66
C GLY A 472 -19.27 26.72 -15.21
N THR A 473 -20.48 26.24 -14.91
CA THR A 473 -21.03 26.29 -13.55
C THR A 473 -20.27 25.38 -12.59
N ALA A 474 -20.10 25.81 -11.36
CA ALA A 474 -19.48 24.99 -10.33
C ALA A 474 -20.41 23.89 -9.79
N GLY A 475 -19.80 22.94 -9.09
CA GLY A 475 -20.48 21.86 -8.40
C GLY A 475 -20.93 22.29 -7.01
N ASN A 476 -22.08 21.77 -6.56
CA ASN A 476 -22.50 21.94 -5.17
C ASN A 476 -21.76 20.97 -4.26
N GLY A 477 -21.51 21.37 -3.02
CA GLY A 477 -21.03 20.48 -1.97
C GLY A 477 -22.11 19.50 -1.52
N GLY A 478 -21.68 18.32 -1.10
CA GLY A 478 -22.55 17.26 -0.57
C GLY A 478 -23.03 17.55 0.83
N ASN A 479 -24.19 16.99 1.20
CA ASN A 479 -24.71 17.13 2.57
C ASN A 479 -23.95 16.20 3.53
N ALA A 480 -23.85 16.64 4.79
CA ALA A 480 -23.30 15.86 5.89
C ALA A 480 -24.26 14.77 6.40
N GLY A 481 -23.76 13.93 7.30
CA GLY A 481 -24.58 12.97 8.04
C GLY A 481 -25.58 13.64 8.98
N VAL A 482 -26.58 12.88 9.43
CA VAL A 482 -27.70 13.35 10.27
C VAL A 482 -27.26 13.65 11.71
N VAL A 483 -26.22 12.97 12.22
CA VAL A 483 -25.79 13.12 13.62
C VAL A 483 -24.54 13.99 13.71
N PHE A 484 -23.41 13.56 13.13
CA PHE A 484 -22.17 14.35 13.09
C PHE A 484 -21.64 14.45 11.67
N GLY A 485 -21.23 15.66 11.28
CA GLY A 485 -20.50 15.91 10.05
C GLY A 485 -20.70 17.31 9.51
N ASN A 486 -19.75 17.76 8.71
CA ASN A 486 -19.78 19.04 8.04
C ASN A 486 -20.31 18.89 6.61
N GLY A 487 -21.04 19.89 6.14
CA GLY A 487 -21.40 19.95 4.72
C GLY A 487 -20.15 20.20 3.87
N GLY A 488 -20.11 19.63 2.67
CA GLY A 488 -19.00 19.87 1.75
C GLY A 488 -19.03 21.28 1.18
N ASP A 489 -17.87 21.84 0.86
CA ASP A 489 -17.79 23.16 0.24
C ASP A 489 -18.34 23.15 -1.19
N GLY A 490 -18.98 24.24 -1.61
CA GLY A 490 -19.32 24.46 -3.00
C GLY A 490 -18.08 24.82 -3.82
N GLY A 491 -18.02 24.37 -5.07
CA GLY A 491 -16.89 24.68 -5.95
C GLY A 491 -16.95 26.09 -6.53
N ASP A 492 -15.82 26.59 -7.02
CA ASP A 492 -15.75 27.88 -7.68
C ASP A 492 -16.30 27.84 -9.11
N GLY A 493 -16.98 28.91 -9.52
CA GLY A 493 -17.50 29.09 -10.87
C GLY A 493 -16.37 29.33 -11.88
N GLY A 494 -16.52 28.80 -13.09
CA GLY A 494 -15.57 28.98 -14.17
C GLY A 494 -15.48 30.44 -14.62
N ALA A 495 -14.26 30.90 -14.88
CA ALA A 495 -14.04 32.23 -15.46
C ALA A 495 -14.52 32.27 -16.91
N GLY A 496 -15.05 33.42 -17.34
CA GLY A 496 -15.33 33.69 -18.74
C GLY A 496 -14.05 33.82 -19.56
N GLY A 497 -14.07 33.33 -20.79
CA GLY A 497 -12.93 33.38 -21.69
C GLY A 497 -12.65 34.79 -22.21
N PRO A 498 -11.39 35.11 -22.55
CA PRO A 498 -11.06 36.39 -23.16
C PRO A 498 -11.64 36.49 -24.57
N ARG A 499 -11.86 37.72 -25.05
CA ARG A 499 -12.25 37.95 -26.45
C ARG A 499 -11.08 37.71 -27.41
N GLY A 500 -11.37 37.66 -28.71
CA GLY A 500 -10.34 37.78 -29.74
C GLY A 500 -9.75 39.19 -29.87
N SER A 501 -8.71 39.32 -30.70
CA SER A 501 -7.94 40.55 -30.88
C SER A 501 -8.78 41.81 -31.15
N ILE A 502 -9.89 41.68 -31.90
CA ILE A 502 -10.81 42.76 -32.31
C ILE A 502 -12.25 42.51 -31.77
N GLY A 503 -12.49 41.39 -31.09
CA GLY A 503 -13.82 40.92 -30.68
C GLY A 503 -14.64 41.87 -29.81
N ALA A 504 -15.96 41.64 -29.76
CA ALA A 504 -16.91 42.56 -29.11
C ALA A 504 -16.78 42.60 -27.57
N SER A 505 -16.65 41.45 -26.92
CA SER A 505 -16.58 41.31 -25.44
C SER A 505 -15.96 39.98 -25.03
N GLY A 506 -15.41 39.92 -23.81
CA GLY A 506 -15.10 38.64 -23.17
C GLY A 506 -16.38 37.85 -22.84
N GLY A 507 -16.21 36.60 -22.45
CA GLY A 507 -17.31 35.73 -22.04
C GLY A 507 -17.72 35.98 -20.59
N ASP A 508 -18.95 35.63 -20.24
CA ASP A 508 -19.45 35.75 -18.88
C ASP A 508 -18.82 34.67 -17.97
N GLY A 509 -18.51 35.02 -16.73
CA GLY A 509 -18.16 34.07 -15.68
C GLY A 509 -19.39 33.35 -15.14
N ALA A 510 -19.20 32.15 -14.61
CA ALA A 510 -20.30 31.35 -14.08
C ALA A 510 -20.46 31.48 -12.56
N ASN A 511 -21.64 31.12 -12.06
CA ASN A 511 -21.90 31.15 -10.63
C ASN A 511 -21.11 30.06 -9.88
N GLY A 512 -20.74 30.39 -8.64
CA GLY A 512 -20.18 29.45 -7.67
C GLY A 512 -21.22 28.48 -7.13
N GLY A 513 -20.73 27.36 -6.59
CA GLY A 513 -21.54 26.26 -6.09
C GLY A 513 -22.05 26.52 -4.68
N ASN A 514 -23.19 25.96 -4.34
CA ASN A 514 -23.69 26.04 -2.97
C ASN A 514 -22.92 25.06 -2.07
N GLY A 515 -22.66 25.47 -0.83
CA GLY A 515 -22.18 24.59 0.21
C GLY A 515 -23.25 23.59 0.66
N GLY A 516 -22.83 22.40 1.06
CA GLY A 516 -23.69 21.35 1.59
C GLY A 516 -24.17 21.64 3.00
N ASN A 517 -25.30 21.04 3.38
CA ASN A 517 -25.90 21.26 4.70
C ASN A 517 -25.34 20.28 5.75
N ALA A 518 -25.19 20.76 6.97
CA ALA A 518 -25.14 19.93 8.18
C ALA A 518 -26.54 19.87 8.82
N THR A 519 -26.75 18.96 9.77
CA THR A 519 -28.08 18.61 10.29
C THR A 519 -28.21 18.78 11.80
N LEU A 520 -27.50 18.00 12.62
CA LEU A 520 -27.55 18.05 14.08
C LEU A 520 -26.28 18.68 14.66
N PHE A 521 -25.13 18.04 14.47
CA PHE A 521 -23.82 18.55 14.87
C PHE A 521 -22.91 18.70 13.64
N GLY A 522 -22.22 19.84 13.54
CA GLY A 522 -21.33 20.18 12.43
C GLY A 522 -21.72 21.49 11.73
N THR A 523 -20.84 21.98 10.86
CA THR A 523 -21.01 23.24 10.13
C THR A 523 -21.43 23.00 8.70
N GLY A 524 -22.21 23.91 8.12
CA GLY A 524 -22.48 23.90 6.69
C GLY A 524 -21.20 24.18 5.90
N GLY A 525 -21.14 23.69 4.66
CA GLY A 525 -20.01 23.95 3.76
C GLY A 525 -19.96 25.41 3.32
N ALA A 526 -18.77 25.88 2.96
CA ALA A 526 -18.58 27.20 2.38
C ALA A 526 -19.25 27.31 0.99
N ALA A 527 -19.63 28.54 0.63
CA ALA A 527 -20.04 28.84 -0.73
C ALA A 527 -18.81 28.93 -1.65
N GLY A 528 -18.95 28.44 -2.87
CA GLY A 528 -17.97 28.69 -3.91
C GLY A 528 -18.03 30.13 -4.43
N ALA A 529 -16.87 30.64 -4.84
CA ALA A 529 -16.78 31.95 -5.48
C ALA A 529 -17.39 31.93 -6.89
N GLY A 530 -17.92 33.07 -7.33
CA GLY A 530 -18.31 33.24 -8.73
C GLY A 530 -17.09 33.42 -9.62
N GLY A 531 -17.17 32.93 -10.86
CA GLY A 531 -16.12 33.08 -11.86
C GLY A 531 -15.99 34.53 -12.33
N ALA A 532 -14.75 34.97 -12.55
CA ALA A 532 -14.50 36.27 -13.16
C ALA A 532 -15.05 36.34 -14.59
N GLY A 533 -15.48 37.52 -15.04
CA GLY A 533 -15.78 37.75 -16.45
C GLY A 533 -14.50 37.84 -17.29
N GLY A 534 -14.61 37.51 -18.58
CA GLY A 534 -13.49 37.55 -19.51
C GLY A 534 -13.08 38.97 -19.92
N GLU A 535 -11.77 39.18 -20.08
CA GLU A 535 -11.18 40.44 -20.52
C GLU A 535 -10.31 40.26 -21.78
N PRO A 536 -10.15 41.27 -22.66
CA PRO A 536 -10.74 42.61 -22.62
C PRO A 536 -12.24 42.65 -23.01
N GLY A 537 -13.01 43.56 -22.42
CA GLY A 537 -14.38 43.86 -22.85
C GLY A 537 -15.47 43.45 -21.86
N ALA A 538 -15.11 43.25 -20.58
CA ALA A 538 -15.99 43.14 -19.41
C ALA A 538 -17.16 42.15 -19.57
N GLY A 539 -16.85 40.86 -19.72
CA GLY A 539 -17.83 39.82 -19.44
C GLY A 539 -18.39 39.97 -18.02
N SER A 540 -19.65 39.58 -17.80
CA SER A 540 -20.26 39.70 -16.47
C SER A 540 -19.62 38.67 -15.52
N PRO A 541 -19.17 39.03 -14.31
CA PRO A 541 -18.75 38.04 -13.33
C PRO A 541 -19.96 37.24 -12.82
N GLY A 542 -19.72 35.98 -12.48
CA GLY A 542 -20.72 35.13 -11.82
C GLY A 542 -20.95 35.53 -10.36
N GLY A 543 -22.12 35.18 -9.84
CA GLY A 543 -22.44 35.34 -8.42
C GLY A 543 -21.79 34.24 -7.57
N PRO A 544 -21.46 34.50 -6.29
CA PRO A 544 -21.07 33.45 -5.37
C PRO A 544 -22.25 32.49 -5.11
N GLY A 545 -21.94 31.26 -4.70
CA GLY A 545 -22.94 30.32 -4.22
C GLY A 545 -23.52 30.71 -2.86
N ASN A 546 -24.49 29.94 -2.38
CA ASN A 546 -24.97 30.07 -1.00
C ASN A 546 -24.18 29.16 -0.07
N PRO A 547 -23.80 29.63 1.14
CA PRO A 547 -23.21 28.75 2.14
C PRO A 547 -24.24 27.73 2.62
N GLY A 548 -23.75 26.57 3.04
CA GLY A 548 -24.56 25.51 3.64
C GLY A 548 -25.14 25.92 4.99
N THR A 549 -26.24 25.29 5.37
CA THR A 549 -26.82 25.47 6.71
C THR A 549 -26.03 24.67 7.75
N ASN A 550 -25.80 25.27 8.93
CA ASN A 550 -25.21 24.57 10.07
C ASN A 550 -26.20 23.59 10.70
N GLY A 551 -25.66 22.60 11.41
CA GLY A 551 -26.48 21.73 12.23
C GLY A 551 -27.15 22.48 13.38
N LEU A 552 -28.23 21.90 13.93
CA LEU A 552 -29.03 22.45 15.02
C LEU A 552 -28.18 22.91 16.24
N PHE A 553 -27.03 22.26 16.46
CA PHE A 553 -26.08 22.55 17.54
C PHE A 553 -24.68 22.94 17.04
N GLY A 554 -24.49 23.18 15.73
CA GLY A 554 -23.20 23.52 15.13
C GLY A 554 -22.76 24.97 15.39
N THR A 555 -21.51 25.15 15.86
CA THR A 555 -20.90 26.45 16.16
C THR A 555 -19.94 26.91 15.05
N GLY A 556 -20.43 27.34 13.90
CA GLY A 556 -19.53 27.92 12.89
C GLY A 556 -20.19 28.22 11.55
N GLY A 557 -20.47 29.49 11.28
CA GLY A 557 -21.11 29.99 10.05
C GLY A 557 -22.38 30.76 10.39
N ALA A 558 -22.50 31.99 9.91
CA ALA A 558 -23.49 32.98 10.36
C ALA A 558 -24.89 32.41 10.65
N LEU A 559 -25.41 32.73 11.84
CA LEU A 559 -26.82 32.53 12.18
C LEU A 559 -27.69 33.18 11.09
N GLY A 560 -28.37 32.35 10.30
CA GLY A 560 -29.54 32.80 9.57
C GLY A 560 -30.49 33.42 10.58
N ALA A 561 -30.82 34.70 10.38
CA ALA A 561 -31.54 35.53 11.31
C ALA A 561 -32.94 34.97 11.66
N ALA A 562 -33.05 34.17 12.73
CA ALA A 562 -34.27 33.96 13.50
C ALA A 562 -34.00 33.12 14.76
N ALA A 563 -33.68 33.76 15.89
CA ALA A 563 -34.27 33.48 17.21
C ALA A 563 -33.50 34.18 18.34
N VAL A 564 -34.21 35.12 18.98
CA VAL A 564 -34.20 35.43 20.43
C VAL A 564 -32.84 35.72 21.08
N ALA A 565 -32.59 37.01 21.33
CA ALA A 565 -31.57 37.48 22.25
C ALA A 565 -31.85 36.96 23.69
N PRO A 566 -30.85 36.43 24.43
CA PRO A 566 -30.98 36.26 25.86
C PRO A 566 -30.43 37.51 26.57
N SER A 567 -31.30 38.13 27.37
CA SER A 567 -30.89 39.05 28.43
C SER A 567 -30.18 38.30 29.55
N ALA A 568 -29.14 38.92 30.09
CA ALA A 568 -28.34 38.41 31.21
C ALA A 568 -29.17 38.13 32.47
N ALA A 569 -29.12 36.88 32.95
CA ALA A 569 -29.31 36.51 34.35
C ALA A 569 -28.57 35.18 34.60
N SER A 570 -27.61 35.19 35.53
CA SER A 570 -26.87 34.01 35.96
C SER A 570 -27.67 33.24 37.01
N THR A 571 -28.06 32.00 36.70
CA THR A 571 -28.48 30.96 37.66
C THR A 571 -28.35 29.59 36.99
N GLU A 572 -27.44 28.76 37.51
CA GLU A 572 -27.24 27.30 37.30
C GLU A 572 -28.05 26.66 36.16
N THR A 573 -27.40 26.45 35.01
CA THR A 573 -28.03 25.80 33.87
C THR A 573 -28.30 24.33 34.18
N VAL A 574 -29.50 23.87 33.81
CA VAL A 574 -29.91 22.44 33.76
C VAL A 574 -28.94 21.57 32.92
N LEU A 575 -27.99 22.20 32.23
CA LEU A 575 -26.97 21.60 31.37
C LEU A 575 -25.70 21.15 32.10
N GLY A 576 -25.41 21.58 33.33
CA GLY A 576 -24.15 21.26 34.02
C GLY A 576 -23.77 19.77 34.05
N PRO A 577 -24.69 18.84 34.41
CA PRO A 577 -24.45 17.40 34.35
C PRO A 577 -24.15 16.86 32.93
N TYR A 578 -24.75 17.44 31.90
CA TYR A 578 -24.50 17.07 30.50
C TYR A 578 -23.17 17.64 29.99
N GLU A 579 -22.78 18.83 30.44
CA GLU A 579 -21.48 19.42 30.17
C GLU A 579 -20.36 18.58 30.79
N ASN A 580 -20.51 18.15 32.04
CA ASN A 580 -19.55 17.23 32.68
C ASN A 580 -19.44 15.90 31.95
N LEU A 581 -20.57 15.32 31.52
CA LEU A 581 -20.57 14.10 30.71
C LEU A 581 -19.78 14.28 29.41
N ILE A 582 -20.05 15.36 28.66
CA ILE A 582 -19.39 15.64 27.37
C ILE A 582 -17.89 15.89 27.59
N THR A 583 -17.53 16.76 28.53
CA THR A 583 -16.13 17.11 28.83
C THR A 583 -15.32 15.88 29.28
N ASN A 584 -15.86 15.06 30.18
CA ASN A 584 -15.18 13.84 30.62
C ASN A 584 -15.03 12.81 29.50
N THR A 585 -16.05 12.66 28.66
CA THR A 585 -16.01 11.73 27.52
C THR A 585 -14.97 12.18 26.49
N VAL A 586 -14.94 13.47 26.15
CA VAL A 586 -13.95 14.04 25.22
C VAL A 586 -12.54 13.89 25.78
N THR A 587 -12.33 14.23 27.05
CA THR A 587 -11.02 14.09 27.72
C THR A 587 -10.53 12.65 27.71
N ASN A 588 -11.37 11.70 28.14
CA ASN A 588 -11.01 10.28 28.17
C ASN A 588 -10.74 9.71 26.76
N LEU A 589 -11.49 10.15 25.74
CA LEU A 589 -11.25 9.73 24.35
C LEU A 589 -9.99 10.36 23.77
N GLN A 590 -9.67 11.61 24.13
CA GLN A 590 -8.41 12.26 23.77
C GLN A 590 -7.23 11.52 24.41
N ASP A 591 -7.30 11.17 25.69
CA ASP A 591 -6.25 10.40 26.39
C ASP A 591 -6.03 9.00 25.76
N ILE A 592 -7.12 8.31 25.38
CA ILE A 592 -7.05 7.04 24.64
C ILE A 592 -6.40 7.26 23.26
N GLY A 593 -6.79 8.33 22.55
CA GLY A 593 -6.26 8.70 21.24
C GLY A 593 -4.77 9.03 21.28
N ASP A 594 -4.34 9.85 22.24
CA ASP A 594 -2.94 10.23 22.43
C ASP A 594 -2.07 9.03 22.81
N THR A 595 -2.58 8.14 23.66
CA THR A 595 -1.91 6.87 24.01
C THR A 595 -1.77 5.95 22.80
N TRP A 596 -2.82 5.84 21.98
CA TRP A 596 -2.80 5.04 20.75
C TRP A 596 -1.87 5.64 19.70
N LEU A 597 -1.87 6.96 19.50
CA LEU A 597 -0.97 7.64 18.57
C LEU A 597 0.51 7.52 18.99
N ALA A 598 0.79 7.47 20.30
CA ALA A 598 2.14 7.24 20.81
C ALA A 598 2.66 5.81 20.52
N ASN A 599 1.77 4.81 20.44
CA ASN A 599 2.12 3.44 20.06
C ASN A 599 0.91 2.66 19.46
N PRO A 600 0.65 2.80 18.15
CA PRO A 600 -0.63 2.37 17.53
C PRO A 600 -0.81 0.86 17.43
N SER A 601 0.24 0.06 17.68
CA SER A 601 0.16 -1.39 17.69
C SER A 601 1.35 -2.03 18.43
N PRO A 602 1.39 -2.01 19.78
CA PRO A 602 2.56 -2.49 20.53
C PRO A 602 2.88 -3.97 20.22
N PHE A 603 1.88 -4.81 20.02
CA PHE A 603 2.07 -6.22 19.62
C PHE A 603 2.63 -6.37 18.21
N LEU A 604 2.10 -5.63 17.22
CA LEU A 604 2.60 -5.70 15.84
C LEU A 604 4.00 -5.08 15.75
N GLY A 605 4.24 -3.99 16.47
CA GLY A 605 5.56 -3.38 16.63
C GLY A 605 6.57 -4.34 17.23
N GLN A 606 6.21 -5.05 18.30
CA GLN A 606 7.08 -6.07 18.91
C GLN A 606 7.24 -7.31 18.01
N PHE A 607 6.18 -7.76 17.34
CA PHE A 607 6.25 -8.85 16.37
C PHE A 607 7.21 -8.51 15.22
N VAL A 608 7.09 -7.31 14.65
CA VAL A 608 7.97 -6.78 13.62
C VAL A 608 9.39 -6.60 14.17
N ALA A 609 9.57 -6.11 15.40
CA ALA A 609 10.87 -6.02 16.05
C ALA A 609 11.52 -7.40 16.24
N ASN A 610 10.76 -8.44 16.56
CA ASN A 610 11.26 -9.81 16.62
C ASN A 610 11.64 -10.34 15.23
N GLN A 611 10.85 -10.03 14.18
CA GLN A 611 11.22 -10.36 12.79
C GLN A 611 12.53 -9.68 12.36
N PHE A 612 12.72 -8.42 12.73
CA PHE A 612 13.98 -7.71 12.51
C PHE A 612 15.12 -8.24 13.39
N GLY A 613 14.83 -8.62 14.64
CA GLY A 613 15.77 -9.28 15.56
C GLY A 613 16.30 -10.59 14.98
N TYR A 614 15.42 -11.46 14.47
CA TYR A 614 15.79 -12.70 13.77
C TYR A 614 16.61 -12.43 12.51
N GLY A 615 16.29 -11.36 11.76
CA GLY A 615 17.09 -10.90 10.62
C GLY A 615 18.48 -10.39 10.99
N SER A 616 18.58 -9.59 12.07
CA SER A 616 19.84 -9.06 12.59
C SER A 616 20.74 -10.14 13.18
N LEU A 617 20.20 -11.12 13.91
CA LEU A 617 20.91 -12.30 14.40
C LEU A 617 21.44 -13.15 13.23
N THR A 618 20.64 -13.29 12.16
CA THR A 618 21.06 -13.99 10.93
C THR A 618 22.19 -13.25 10.23
N PHE A 619 22.12 -11.92 10.20
CA PHE A 619 23.11 -11.07 9.53
C PHE A 619 24.42 -10.92 10.33
N ASP A 620 24.34 -10.77 11.65
CA ASP A 620 25.49 -10.69 12.56
C ASP A 620 26.21 -12.03 12.72
N ALA A 621 25.46 -13.15 12.73
CA ALA A 621 26.02 -14.50 12.65
C ALA A 621 26.80 -14.70 11.34
N LEU A 622 26.26 -14.21 10.22
CA LEU A 622 26.89 -14.33 8.91
C LEU A 622 28.13 -13.42 8.76
N LEU A 623 28.07 -12.20 9.29
CA LEU A 623 29.19 -11.26 9.30
C LEU A 623 30.31 -11.69 10.25
N SER A 624 29.97 -12.19 11.44
CA SER A 624 30.95 -12.73 12.39
C SER A 624 31.61 -13.99 11.84
N ALA A 625 30.85 -14.89 11.22
CA ALA A 625 31.41 -16.05 10.51
C ALA A 625 32.32 -15.64 9.34
N THR A 626 31.99 -14.59 8.59
CA THR A 626 32.84 -14.09 7.49
C THR A 626 34.13 -13.43 8.00
N ARG A 627 34.05 -12.68 9.11
CA ARG A 627 35.19 -12.05 9.76
C ARG A 627 36.12 -13.09 10.40
N ASP A 628 35.59 -14.10 11.07
CA ASP A 628 36.37 -15.16 11.72
C ASP A 628 37.01 -16.11 10.69
N PHE A 629 36.36 -16.33 9.55
CA PHE A 629 36.97 -16.96 8.38
C PHE A 629 38.17 -16.14 7.85
N THR A 630 38.03 -14.81 7.80
CA THR A 630 39.10 -13.90 7.36
C THR A 630 40.25 -13.83 8.38
N ILE A 631 39.97 -13.89 9.69
CA ILE A 631 40.97 -13.96 10.76
C ILE A 631 41.69 -15.31 10.75
N GLY A 632 40.98 -16.42 10.51
CA GLY A 632 41.58 -17.74 10.30
C GLY A 632 42.50 -17.80 9.08
N LEU A 633 42.17 -17.03 8.03
CA LEU A 633 43.01 -16.87 6.84
C LEU A 633 44.23 -15.95 7.09
N ALA A 634 44.11 -14.95 7.98
CA ALA A 634 45.21 -14.08 8.38
C ALA A 634 46.16 -14.73 9.42
N GLY A 635 45.67 -15.71 10.18
CA GLY A 635 46.40 -16.48 11.18
C GLY A 635 47.24 -17.64 10.62
N ILE A 636 47.41 -17.73 9.29
CA ILE A 636 48.29 -18.72 8.66
C ILE A 636 49.70 -18.58 9.24
N PRO A 637 50.21 -19.57 10.01
CA PRO A 637 51.58 -19.51 10.48
C PRO A 637 52.52 -19.63 9.28
N PRO A 638 53.74 -19.05 9.35
CA PRO A 638 54.74 -19.13 8.28
C PRO A 638 55.17 -20.57 7.89
N SER A 639 54.60 -21.62 8.51
CA SER A 639 54.74 -23.02 8.09
C SER A 639 54.15 -23.33 6.71
N LEU A 640 53.40 -22.42 6.09
CA LEU A 640 53.07 -22.51 4.64
C LEU A 640 54.31 -22.37 3.73
N LEU A 641 55.47 -21.99 4.27
CA LEU A 641 56.76 -22.05 3.59
C LEU A 641 57.48 -23.41 3.71
N SER A 642 56.96 -24.39 4.46
CA SER A 642 57.57 -25.72 4.63
C SER A 642 56.74 -26.91 4.11
N GLY A 643 55.61 -26.67 3.45
CA GLY A 643 54.93 -27.69 2.63
C GLY A 643 53.95 -28.65 3.33
N ASP A 644 53.51 -28.39 4.56
CA ASP A 644 52.39 -29.13 5.16
C ASP A 644 51.06 -28.38 4.97
N VAL A 645 50.41 -28.65 3.84
CA VAL A 645 49.14 -28.04 3.42
C VAL A 645 47.95 -28.56 4.24
N LEU A 646 48.08 -29.75 4.85
CA LEU A 646 46.95 -30.41 5.50
C LEU A 646 46.67 -29.83 6.90
N SER A 647 47.70 -29.54 7.69
CA SER A 647 47.55 -28.90 9.01
C SER A 647 47.07 -27.45 8.92
N ALA A 648 47.47 -26.72 7.86
CA ALA A 648 47.02 -25.36 7.58
C ALA A 648 45.56 -25.31 7.09
N LEU A 649 45.13 -26.31 6.31
CA LEU A 649 43.75 -26.46 5.87
C LEU A 649 42.82 -26.90 7.02
N VAL A 650 43.29 -27.77 7.92
CA VAL A 650 42.55 -28.14 9.14
C VAL A 650 42.43 -26.95 10.09
N GLY A 651 43.46 -26.11 10.25
CA GLY A 651 43.37 -24.86 11.03
C GLY A 651 42.43 -23.80 10.44
N LEU A 652 42.26 -23.77 9.11
CA LEU A 652 41.37 -22.85 8.39
C LEU A 652 39.89 -23.27 8.45
N PHE A 653 39.60 -24.56 8.55
CA PHE A 653 38.24 -25.12 8.48
C PHE A 653 37.75 -25.80 9.79
N VAL A 654 38.63 -26.05 10.76
CA VAL A 654 38.32 -26.74 12.03
C VAL A 654 38.87 -25.97 13.24
N SER A 655 38.78 -24.63 13.25
CA SER A 655 38.93 -23.87 14.51
C SER A 655 37.70 -23.99 15.43
N GLY A 656 36.64 -24.67 14.95
CA GLY A 656 35.31 -24.84 15.54
C GLY A 656 35.18 -25.54 16.90
N ILE A 657 36.24 -26.14 17.45
CA ILE A 657 36.17 -27.01 18.64
C ILE A 657 37.42 -26.80 19.51
N ASP A 658 37.29 -26.11 20.64
CA ASP A 658 38.33 -26.14 21.67
C ASP A 658 38.18 -27.43 22.48
N ALA A 659 39.04 -28.41 22.18
CA ALA A 659 39.09 -29.72 22.84
C ALA A 659 40.23 -29.81 23.87
N SER A 660 40.73 -28.67 24.36
CA SER A 660 41.78 -28.63 25.38
C SER A 660 41.36 -29.25 26.72
N ASP A 661 40.04 -29.31 26.99
CA ASP A 661 39.42 -30.08 28.06
C ASP A 661 38.28 -30.97 27.50
N LEU A 662 38.51 -32.28 27.42
CA LEU A 662 37.51 -33.27 26.93
C LEU A 662 36.26 -33.36 27.83
N SER A 663 36.26 -32.69 28.99
CA SER A 663 35.12 -32.57 29.90
C SER A 663 34.13 -31.48 29.47
N ASN A 664 34.56 -30.50 28.67
CA ASN A 664 33.75 -29.34 28.32
C ASN A 664 34.18 -28.77 26.95
N ILE A 665 33.60 -29.31 25.89
CA ILE A 665 33.87 -28.89 24.50
C ILE A 665 33.11 -27.60 24.21
N MET A 666 33.81 -26.49 23.98
CA MET A 666 33.20 -25.23 23.51
C MET A 666 33.39 -25.07 22.00
N LEU A 667 32.30 -24.76 21.28
CA LEU A 667 32.34 -24.43 19.86
C LEU A 667 32.65 -22.94 19.67
N LEU A 668 33.84 -22.61 19.16
CA LEU A 668 34.23 -21.23 18.77
C LEU A 668 34.62 -21.21 17.28
N GLY A 669 34.20 -20.18 16.53
CA GLY A 669 34.51 -19.99 15.10
C GLY A 669 33.28 -20.08 14.19
N THR A 670 33.47 -20.16 12.87
CA THR A 670 32.41 -20.02 11.84
C THR A 670 31.20 -20.94 12.01
N VAL A 671 31.36 -22.10 12.65
CA VAL A 671 30.26 -23.04 12.98
C VAL A 671 29.58 -22.67 14.31
N GLY A 672 30.32 -22.16 15.29
CA GLY A 672 29.79 -21.65 16.55
C GLY A 672 28.97 -20.36 16.36
N ASP A 673 29.41 -19.50 15.44
CA ASP A 673 28.73 -18.25 15.08
C ASP A 673 27.41 -18.48 14.31
N LEU A 674 27.20 -19.66 13.72
CA LEU A 674 25.98 -20.04 13.01
C LEU A 674 24.95 -20.76 13.91
N LEU A 675 25.33 -21.18 15.11
CA LEU A 675 24.41 -21.81 16.07
C LEU A 675 23.20 -20.94 16.48
N PRO A 676 23.31 -19.60 16.63
CA PRO A 676 22.16 -18.74 16.97
C PRO A 676 21.03 -18.78 15.93
N ILE A 677 21.33 -19.03 14.64
CA ILE A 677 20.29 -19.18 13.61
C ILE A 677 19.43 -20.44 13.85
N GLY A 678 20.01 -21.46 14.49
CA GLY A 678 19.33 -22.70 14.87
C GLY A 678 18.41 -22.57 16.08
N THR A 679 18.47 -21.49 16.86
CA THR A 679 17.57 -21.25 18.00
C THR A 679 16.27 -20.57 17.59
N ILE A 680 16.20 -19.94 16.41
CA ILE A 680 15.03 -19.20 15.90
C ILE A 680 13.72 -20.03 15.96
N PRO A 681 13.67 -21.32 15.55
CA PRO A 681 12.47 -22.13 15.70
C PRO A 681 12.10 -22.42 17.17
N GLY A 682 13.11 -22.52 18.05
CA GLY A 682 12.93 -22.64 19.50
C GLY A 682 12.36 -21.37 20.12
N ASP A 683 12.89 -20.20 19.73
CA ASP A 683 12.44 -18.89 20.20
C ASP A 683 11.02 -18.57 19.71
N ILE A 684 10.66 -18.93 18.47
CA ILE A 684 9.28 -18.85 17.95
C ILE A 684 8.34 -19.78 18.72
N SER A 685 8.77 -21.01 19.02
CA SER A 685 7.97 -21.97 19.79
C SER A 685 7.79 -21.53 21.25
N GLN A 686 8.80 -20.88 21.83
CA GLN A 686 8.76 -20.33 23.18
C GLN A 686 7.87 -19.08 23.27
N ASN A 687 7.96 -18.18 22.30
CA ASN A 687 7.08 -17.01 22.18
C ASN A 687 5.61 -17.41 22.01
N PHE A 688 5.31 -18.43 21.21
CA PHE A 688 3.96 -18.99 21.12
C PHE A 688 3.49 -19.60 22.45
N THR A 689 4.38 -20.31 23.15
CA THR A 689 4.08 -20.91 24.47
C THR A 689 3.82 -19.84 25.53
N ASN A 690 4.61 -18.77 25.53
CA ASN A 690 4.44 -17.62 26.43
C ASN A 690 3.15 -16.85 26.13
N LEU A 691 2.79 -16.70 24.85
CA LEU A 691 1.52 -16.09 24.42
C LEU A 691 0.32 -16.91 24.91
N VAL A 692 0.33 -18.23 24.67
CA VAL A 692 -0.72 -19.14 25.14
C VAL A 692 -0.83 -19.12 26.66
N ARG A 693 0.31 -19.07 27.38
CA ARG A 693 0.32 -18.95 28.84
C ARG A 693 -0.27 -17.63 29.30
N THR A 694 0.06 -16.51 28.66
CA THR A 694 -0.43 -15.17 29.02
C THR A 694 -1.93 -15.03 28.81
N VAL A 695 -2.48 -15.58 27.72
CA VAL A 695 -3.92 -15.56 27.42
C VAL A 695 -4.72 -16.51 28.32
N LEU A 696 -4.08 -17.55 28.89
CA LEU A 696 -4.71 -18.51 29.79
C LEU A 696 -4.40 -18.28 31.27
N ASP A 697 -3.54 -17.30 31.60
CA ASP A 697 -3.14 -17.02 32.97
C ASP A 697 -4.27 -16.35 33.74
N THR A 698 -4.88 -17.07 34.67
CA THR A 698 -5.91 -16.55 35.58
C THR A 698 -5.40 -16.33 37.00
N SER A 699 -4.07 -16.38 37.19
CA SER A 699 -3.45 -16.24 38.50
C SER A 699 -3.56 -14.81 39.05
N ILE A 700 -3.55 -14.72 40.37
CA ILE A 700 -3.43 -13.47 41.12
C ILE A 700 -2.20 -13.63 42.01
N SER A 701 -1.21 -12.76 41.83
CA SER A 701 -0.02 -12.70 42.65
C SER A 701 0.08 -11.35 43.33
N PHE A 702 0.44 -11.35 44.60
CA PHE A 702 0.59 -10.14 45.41
C PHE A 702 1.83 -10.29 46.29
N THR A 703 2.72 -9.31 46.21
CA THR A 703 3.92 -9.23 47.05
C THR A 703 4.03 -7.82 47.59
N LEU A 704 4.28 -7.68 48.89
CA LEU A 704 4.38 -6.39 49.56
C LEU A 704 5.59 -6.41 50.50
N ASP A 705 6.55 -5.52 50.26
CA ASP A 705 7.66 -5.28 51.18
C ASP A 705 7.33 -4.08 52.07
N THR A 706 6.93 -4.39 53.29
CA THR A 706 6.60 -3.39 54.31
C THR A 706 7.81 -2.64 54.86
N THR A 707 9.04 -3.02 54.49
CA THR A 707 10.28 -2.36 54.92
C THR A 707 10.81 -1.34 53.91
N THR A 708 10.59 -1.56 52.61
CA THR A 708 10.95 -0.61 51.54
C THR A 708 9.79 0.24 51.06
N LEU A 709 8.55 -0.07 51.48
CA LEU A 709 7.29 0.56 51.01
C LEU A 709 7.01 0.33 49.52
N ASP A 710 7.42 -0.81 49.00
CA ASP A 710 7.18 -1.21 47.62
C ASP A 710 6.33 -2.49 47.57
N GLY A 711 5.59 -2.68 46.48
CA GLY A 711 4.83 -3.90 46.27
C GLY A 711 4.40 -4.09 44.83
N VAL A 712 4.14 -5.35 44.47
CA VAL A 712 3.70 -5.75 43.12
C VAL A 712 2.40 -6.54 43.24
N ALA A 713 1.40 -6.16 42.45
CA ALA A 713 0.14 -6.88 42.31
C ALA A 713 -0.13 -7.20 40.84
N THR A 714 -0.06 -8.49 40.50
CA THR A 714 -0.29 -8.97 39.13
C THR A 714 -1.55 -9.81 39.10
N VAL A 715 -2.48 -9.41 38.23
CA VAL A 715 -3.69 -10.17 37.90
C VAL A 715 -3.57 -10.60 36.44
N GLY A 716 -3.72 -11.90 36.18
CA GLY A 716 -3.66 -12.48 34.85
C GLY A 716 -4.69 -11.89 33.87
N LEU A 717 -4.37 -11.90 32.58
CA LEU A 717 -5.04 -11.09 31.55
C LEU A 717 -6.57 -11.31 31.47
N PRO A 718 -7.11 -12.56 31.44
CA PRO A 718 -8.55 -12.79 31.38
C PRO A 718 -9.29 -12.24 32.62
N LEU A 719 -8.68 -12.36 33.79
CA LEU A 719 -9.27 -11.87 35.03
C LEU A 719 -9.18 -10.34 35.14
N ALA A 720 -8.08 -9.75 34.65
CA ALA A 720 -7.93 -8.29 34.55
C ALA A 720 -8.98 -7.67 33.62
N ILE A 721 -9.21 -8.26 32.44
CA ILE A 721 -10.27 -7.80 31.52
C ILE A 721 -11.65 -7.96 32.16
N THR A 722 -11.90 -9.08 32.83
CA THR A 722 -13.17 -9.33 33.52
C THR A 722 -13.41 -8.31 34.64
N LEU A 723 -12.38 -7.97 35.41
CA LEU A 723 -12.45 -6.97 36.48
C LEU A 723 -12.78 -5.57 35.93
N ASN A 724 -12.14 -5.17 34.83
CA ASN A 724 -12.42 -3.90 34.15
C ASN A 724 -13.80 -3.89 33.46
N ALA A 725 -14.32 -5.05 33.04
CA ALA A 725 -15.66 -5.19 32.47
C ALA A 725 -16.79 -5.01 33.50
N VAL A 726 -16.53 -5.37 34.76
CA VAL A 726 -17.51 -5.26 35.86
C VAL A 726 -17.53 -3.84 36.47
N GLY A 727 -16.52 -3.01 36.19
CA GLY A 727 -16.43 -1.63 36.71
C GLY A 727 -17.59 -0.73 36.27
N SER A 728 -17.99 -0.77 35.00
CA SER A 728 -19.05 0.09 34.45
C SER A 728 -20.43 -0.14 35.12
N PRO A 729 -20.89 -1.39 35.35
CA PRO A 729 -22.07 -1.64 36.18
C PRO A 729 -21.97 -1.06 37.62
N ILE A 730 -20.80 -1.15 38.26
CA ILE A 730 -20.58 -0.66 39.63
C ILE A 730 -20.67 0.87 39.67
N THR A 731 -19.94 1.57 38.79
CA THR A 731 -19.93 3.04 38.76
C THR A 731 -21.28 3.62 38.33
N THR A 732 -22.05 2.89 37.51
CA THR A 732 -23.44 3.23 37.18
C THR A 732 -24.36 3.11 38.39
N ALA A 733 -24.22 2.05 39.18
CA ALA A 733 -25.01 1.85 40.38
C ALA A 733 -24.72 2.94 41.44
N LEU A 734 -23.46 3.32 41.60
CA LEU A 734 -23.04 4.43 42.48
C LEU A 734 -23.61 5.77 41.98
N ALA A 735 -23.47 6.09 40.70
CA ALA A 735 -24.04 7.31 40.13
C ALA A 735 -25.57 7.37 40.22
N THR A 736 -26.24 6.21 40.17
CA THR A 736 -27.69 6.09 40.39
C THR A 736 -28.05 6.38 41.84
N ALA A 737 -27.27 5.85 42.80
CA ALA A 737 -27.46 6.11 44.23
C ALA A 737 -27.18 7.57 44.60
N ASP A 738 -26.15 8.18 44.02
CA ASP A 738 -25.81 9.59 44.23
C ASP A 738 -26.90 10.52 43.65
N SER A 739 -27.40 10.20 42.46
CA SER A 739 -28.52 10.93 41.84
C SER A 739 -29.80 10.83 42.68
N ALA A 740 -30.09 9.64 43.23
CA ALA A 740 -31.23 9.44 44.13
C ALA A 740 -31.06 10.24 45.45
N THR A 741 -29.84 10.26 46.00
CA THR A 741 -29.52 11.01 47.22
C THR A 741 -29.62 12.52 47.00
N ALA A 742 -29.19 13.02 45.84
CA ALA A 742 -29.33 14.43 45.46
C ALA A 742 -30.81 14.86 45.37
N ILE A 743 -31.66 14.03 44.77
CA ILE A 743 -33.12 14.26 44.71
C ILE A 743 -33.72 14.28 46.12
N VAL A 744 -33.41 13.28 46.94
CA VAL A 744 -33.96 13.16 48.31
C VAL A 744 -33.51 14.33 49.19
N THR A 745 -32.24 14.72 49.12
CA THR A 745 -31.69 15.84 49.91
C THR A 745 -32.32 17.17 49.51
N ALA A 746 -32.53 17.42 48.21
CA ALA A 746 -33.20 18.62 47.72
C ALA A 746 -34.68 18.68 48.14
N LEU A 747 -35.40 17.54 48.09
CA LEU A 747 -36.77 17.43 48.58
C LEU A 747 -36.87 17.66 50.10
N GLN A 748 -35.94 17.09 50.88
CA GLN A 748 -35.87 17.30 52.33
C GLN A 748 -35.54 18.75 52.70
N ALA A 749 -34.76 19.45 51.88
CA ALA A 749 -34.47 20.88 52.02
C ALA A 749 -35.63 21.79 51.56
N GLY A 750 -36.72 21.23 51.03
CA GLY A 750 -37.85 22.00 50.49
C GLY A 750 -37.55 22.74 49.17
N ASN A 751 -36.44 22.43 48.51
CA ASN A 751 -36.01 23.08 47.27
C ASN A 751 -36.47 22.26 46.06
N LEU A 752 -37.69 22.55 45.59
CA LEU A 752 -38.31 21.86 44.45
C LEU A 752 -37.57 22.10 43.12
N GLU A 753 -36.90 23.24 42.97
CA GLU A 753 -36.12 23.56 41.78
C GLU A 753 -34.84 22.72 41.71
N ALA A 754 -34.11 22.60 42.82
CA ALA A 754 -32.94 21.71 42.91
C ALA A 754 -33.31 20.23 42.73
N ALA A 755 -34.48 19.80 43.24
CA ALA A 755 -34.96 18.43 43.05
C ALA A 755 -35.34 18.14 41.58
N ALA A 756 -35.93 19.11 40.87
CA ALA A 756 -36.24 19.00 39.45
C ALA A 756 -34.96 18.98 38.60
N THR A 757 -33.98 19.84 38.90
CA THR A 757 -32.67 19.85 38.22
C THR A 757 -31.90 18.55 38.44
N ALA A 758 -31.89 18.01 39.67
CA ALA A 758 -31.27 16.72 39.97
C ALA A 758 -31.95 15.55 39.25
N LEU A 759 -33.27 15.58 39.10
CA LEU A 759 -34.02 14.55 38.36
C LEU A 759 -33.75 14.62 36.85
N ILE A 760 -33.71 15.82 36.27
CA ILE A 760 -33.41 16.03 34.84
C ILE A 760 -31.94 15.68 34.52
N GLY A 761 -31.02 15.97 35.44
CA GLY A 761 -29.60 15.64 35.31
C GLY A 761 -29.23 14.19 35.65
N ALA A 762 -30.13 13.43 36.30
CA ALA A 762 -29.87 12.05 36.71
C ALA A 762 -29.47 11.12 35.54
N PRO A 763 -30.12 11.16 34.36
CA PRO A 763 -29.67 10.37 33.21
C PRO A 763 -28.25 10.71 32.77
N ALA A 764 -27.86 12.00 32.78
CA ALA A 764 -26.51 12.42 32.43
C ALA A 764 -25.48 11.96 33.45
N ASN A 765 -25.78 12.05 34.75
CA ASN A 765 -24.93 11.55 35.82
C ASN A 765 -24.76 10.03 35.77
N ILE A 766 -25.83 9.28 35.49
CA ILE A 766 -25.80 7.82 35.35
C ILE A 766 -25.00 7.41 34.12
N ALA A 767 -25.21 8.09 32.97
CA ALA A 767 -24.42 7.87 31.77
C ALA A 767 -22.93 8.23 31.99
N ASN A 768 -22.67 9.31 32.72
CA ASN A 768 -21.31 9.71 33.09
C ASN A 768 -20.68 8.69 34.03
N GLY A 769 -21.43 8.11 34.97
CA GLY A 769 -20.99 6.98 35.79
C GLY A 769 -20.67 5.75 34.95
N PHE A 770 -21.52 5.40 33.99
CA PHE A 770 -21.36 4.24 33.11
C PHE A 770 -20.13 4.36 32.20
N LEU A 771 -19.92 5.54 31.62
CA LEU A 771 -18.85 5.79 30.64
C LEU A 771 -17.55 6.24 31.30
N ASN A 772 -17.59 7.21 32.22
CA ASN A 772 -16.43 7.91 32.74
C ASN A 772 -16.27 7.83 34.26
N GLY A 773 -17.18 7.14 34.96
CA GLY A 773 -17.19 7.08 36.42
C GLY A 773 -15.97 6.36 36.98
N GLU A 774 -15.57 6.70 38.20
CA GLU A 774 -14.44 6.09 38.87
C GLU A 774 -14.83 5.67 40.28
N ALA A 775 -14.46 4.45 40.69
CA ALA A 775 -14.65 3.96 42.05
C ALA A 775 -13.48 3.06 42.48
N THR A 776 -13.43 2.71 43.77
CA THR A 776 -12.47 1.76 44.33
C THR A 776 -13.21 0.70 45.13
N LEU A 777 -12.77 -0.55 45.01
CA LEU A 777 -13.30 -1.69 45.77
C LEU A 777 -12.25 -2.13 46.79
N PRO A 778 -12.47 -1.89 48.10
CA PRO A 778 -11.54 -2.32 49.14
C PRO A 778 -11.64 -3.83 49.36
N LEU A 779 -10.52 -4.55 49.26
CA LEU A 779 -10.40 -5.97 49.54
C LEU A 779 -9.45 -6.19 50.72
N ALA A 780 -10.00 -6.63 51.85
CA ALA A 780 -9.20 -6.96 53.03
C ALA A 780 -8.42 -8.27 52.82
N LEU A 781 -7.10 -8.21 52.98
CA LEU A 781 -6.24 -9.38 52.85
C LEU A 781 -6.19 -10.19 54.16
N PRO A 782 -6.20 -11.54 54.10
CA PRO A 782 -6.15 -12.37 55.29
C PRO A 782 -4.80 -12.20 56.01
N LEU A 783 -4.84 -12.04 57.34
CA LEU A 783 -3.69 -11.78 58.22
C LEU A 783 -2.54 -12.82 58.11
N SER A 784 -2.84 -14.01 57.57
CA SER A 784 -1.87 -15.06 57.28
C SER A 784 -0.92 -14.74 56.12
N GLN A 785 -1.30 -13.83 55.22
CA GLN A 785 -0.50 -13.44 54.04
C GLN A 785 0.27 -12.12 54.24
N THR A 786 0.01 -11.41 55.34
CA THR A 786 0.54 -10.05 55.60
C THR A 786 1.38 -9.99 56.87
N ALA A 787 1.95 -11.13 57.30
CA ALA A 787 2.74 -11.27 58.53
C ALA A 787 2.05 -10.73 59.80
N GLY A 788 0.71 -10.78 59.86
CA GLY A 788 -0.10 -10.31 60.99
C GLY A 788 -0.51 -8.83 60.95
N VAL A 789 -0.18 -8.08 59.88
CA VAL A 789 -0.55 -6.66 59.71
C VAL A 789 -1.83 -6.54 58.87
N PRO A 790 -2.86 -5.76 59.28
CA PRO A 790 -4.03 -5.51 58.44
C PRO A 790 -3.65 -4.73 57.18
N VAL A 791 -4.00 -5.29 56.01
CA VAL A 791 -3.80 -4.64 54.69
C VAL A 791 -5.12 -4.67 53.92
N ALA A 792 -5.54 -3.52 53.41
CA ALA A 792 -6.67 -3.38 52.50
C ALA A 792 -6.15 -3.01 51.10
N LEU A 793 -6.52 -3.79 50.09
CA LEU A 793 -6.18 -3.52 48.70
C LEU A 793 -7.33 -2.76 48.05
N ASP A 794 -7.09 -1.51 47.65
CA ASP A 794 -8.04 -0.70 46.91
C ASP A 794 -7.91 -1.00 45.41
N ILE A 795 -8.88 -1.74 44.89
CA ILE A 795 -8.94 -2.12 43.48
C ILE A 795 -9.67 -1.01 42.70
N PRO A 796 -9.00 -0.25 41.82
CA PRO A 796 -9.67 0.76 41.00
C PRO A 796 -10.58 0.08 39.97
N VAL A 797 -11.81 0.56 39.89
CA VAL A 797 -12.80 0.17 38.87
C VAL A 797 -13.35 1.43 38.21
N GLY A 798 -13.63 1.36 36.91
CA GLY A 798 -14.05 2.52 36.14
C GLY A 798 -15.19 2.23 35.16
N GLY A 799 -15.83 3.31 34.69
CA GLY A 799 -16.70 3.30 33.53
C GLY A 799 -15.95 2.87 32.27
N ILE A 800 -16.67 2.59 31.19
CA ILE A 800 -16.13 1.99 29.96
C ILE A 800 -14.86 2.70 29.43
N LEU A 801 -14.82 4.02 29.54
CA LEU A 801 -13.79 4.91 29.02
C LEU A 801 -12.84 5.45 30.11
N SER A 802 -13.06 5.12 31.39
CA SER A 802 -12.25 5.63 32.50
C SER A 802 -10.78 5.20 32.37
N PRO A 803 -9.82 6.10 32.66
CA PRO A 803 -8.40 5.81 32.54
C PRO A 803 -7.95 4.66 33.45
N LEU A 804 -6.84 4.02 33.08
CA LEU A 804 -6.22 2.96 33.88
C LEU A 804 -5.45 3.57 35.05
N ARG A 805 -5.70 3.09 36.27
CA ARG A 805 -5.09 3.54 37.52
C ARG A 805 -4.36 2.39 38.23
N PRO A 806 -3.25 2.66 38.96
CA PRO A 806 -2.54 1.64 39.71
C PRO A 806 -3.34 1.17 40.93
N LEU A 807 -3.05 -0.04 41.41
CA LEU A 807 -3.63 -0.57 42.65
C LEU A 807 -2.93 0.04 43.85
N VAL A 808 -3.66 0.24 44.95
CA VAL A 808 -3.12 0.83 46.18
C VAL A 808 -3.36 -0.11 47.36
N ALA A 809 -2.30 -0.46 48.09
CA ALA A 809 -2.41 -1.17 49.36
C ALA A 809 -2.36 -0.20 50.53
N ASN A 810 -3.40 -0.19 51.35
CA ASN A 810 -3.46 0.57 52.59
C ASN A 810 -3.06 -0.35 53.75
N VAL A 811 -1.90 -0.08 54.35
CA VAL A 811 -1.30 -0.86 55.43
C VAL A 811 -1.47 -0.12 56.75
N ASP A 812 -2.04 -0.78 57.76
CA ASP A 812 -2.11 -0.22 59.11
C ASP A 812 -0.97 -0.77 59.98
N ALA A 813 0.19 -0.11 59.90
CA ALA A 813 1.42 -0.57 60.54
C ALA A 813 1.47 -0.19 62.04
N PRO A 814 1.75 -1.15 62.96
CA PRO A 814 1.82 -0.87 64.39
C PRO A 814 2.88 0.19 64.72
N GLY A 815 2.45 1.37 65.19
CA GLY A 815 3.33 2.46 65.63
C GLY A 815 3.60 3.58 64.61
N ILE A 816 3.14 3.44 63.36
CA ILE A 816 3.39 4.41 62.27
C ILE A 816 2.10 5.01 61.67
N GLY A 817 0.95 4.38 61.87
CA GLY A 817 -0.34 4.80 61.32
C GLY A 817 -0.60 4.24 59.91
N PRO A 818 -1.74 4.58 59.27
CA PRO A 818 -2.10 4.08 57.95
C PRO A 818 -1.18 4.64 56.87
N VAL A 819 -0.62 3.77 56.03
CA VAL A 819 0.25 4.12 54.91
C VAL A 819 -0.31 3.53 53.61
N SER A 820 -0.45 4.34 52.57
CA SER A 820 -0.85 3.90 51.23
C SER A 820 0.39 3.64 50.38
N ILE A 821 0.49 2.41 49.86
CA ILE A 821 1.57 1.95 48.99
C ILE A 821 0.98 1.73 47.59
N THR A 822 1.48 2.46 46.60
CA THR A 822 1.13 2.23 45.20
C THR A 822 1.84 0.97 44.71
N LEU A 823 1.08 0.04 44.17
CA LEU A 823 1.58 -1.26 43.73
C LEU A 823 1.89 -1.20 42.24
N GLU A 824 3.06 -1.68 41.86
CA GLU A 824 3.38 -1.92 40.45
C GLU A 824 2.66 -3.18 39.96
N GLY A 825 2.30 -3.25 38.66
CA GLY A 825 1.65 -4.44 38.09
C GLY A 825 0.39 -4.13 37.29
N THR A 826 -0.66 -4.94 37.44
CA THR A 826 -1.87 -4.87 36.60
C THR A 826 -2.76 -3.68 37.00
N PRO A 827 -2.95 -2.65 36.16
CA PRO A 827 -3.79 -1.51 36.50
C PRO A 827 -5.29 -1.83 36.35
N GLY A 828 -6.15 -1.04 37.01
CA GLY A 828 -7.62 -1.15 36.93
C GLY A 828 -8.29 0.19 36.57
N GLY A 829 -9.40 0.13 35.84
CA GLY A 829 -10.09 1.28 35.25
C GLY A 829 -11.18 0.84 34.28
N GLY A 830 -11.23 1.45 33.10
CA GLY A 830 -12.20 1.14 32.04
C GLY A 830 -11.78 0.00 31.10
N ILE A 831 -12.77 -0.71 30.56
CA ILE A 831 -12.54 -1.86 29.66
C ILE A 831 -11.93 -1.44 28.31
N ILE A 832 -12.28 -0.27 27.76
CA ILE A 832 -11.75 0.17 26.46
C ILE A 832 -10.25 0.50 26.58
N PRO A 833 -9.80 1.33 27.55
CA PRO A 833 -8.37 1.50 27.81
C PRO A 833 -7.64 0.18 28.09
N ALA A 834 -8.27 -0.77 28.79
CA ALA A 834 -7.68 -2.08 29.05
C ALA A 834 -7.49 -2.92 27.76
N LEU A 835 -8.47 -2.89 26.84
CA LEU A 835 -8.41 -3.64 25.57
C LEU A 835 -7.52 -2.98 24.51
N VAL A 836 -7.41 -1.65 24.53
CA VAL A 836 -6.65 -0.88 23.55
C VAL A 836 -5.18 -0.76 23.95
N ASN A 837 -4.89 -0.58 25.24
CA ASN A 837 -3.53 -0.27 25.71
C ASN A 837 -2.91 -1.44 26.49
N PHE A 838 -3.61 -1.95 27.51
CA PHE A 838 -3.04 -2.95 28.42
C PHE A 838 -2.92 -4.34 27.77
N ALA A 839 -3.99 -4.87 27.17
CA ALA A 839 -3.98 -6.21 26.59
C ALA A 839 -2.96 -6.35 25.44
N PRO A 840 -2.88 -5.42 24.47
CA PRO A 840 -1.86 -5.49 23.42
C PRO A 840 -0.43 -5.34 23.95
N ALA A 841 -0.20 -4.55 25.01
CA ALA A 841 1.11 -4.43 25.65
C ALA A 841 1.53 -5.72 26.39
N GLN A 842 0.60 -6.40 27.07
CA GLN A 842 0.86 -7.71 27.69
C GLN A 842 1.17 -8.79 26.65
N LEU A 843 0.46 -8.78 25.52
CA LEU A 843 0.73 -9.70 24.40
C LEU A 843 2.07 -9.38 23.74
N ALA A 844 2.45 -8.11 23.64
CA ALA A 844 3.76 -7.69 23.16
C ALA A 844 4.87 -8.21 24.10
N ALA A 845 4.73 -8.01 25.41
CA ALA A 845 5.68 -8.49 26.41
C ALA A 845 5.82 -10.02 26.44
N ALA A 846 4.77 -10.77 26.03
CA ALA A 846 4.81 -12.23 25.96
C ALA A 846 5.66 -12.78 24.79
N ILE A 847 5.92 -11.95 23.77
CA ILE A 847 6.72 -12.33 22.61
C ILE A 847 8.04 -11.56 22.52
N ALA A 848 8.25 -10.55 23.37
CA ALA A 848 9.53 -9.86 23.54
C ALA A 848 10.55 -10.76 24.24
#